data_AF-A0A0C9Z3Z2-F1
#
_entry.id   AF-A0A0C9Z3Z2-F1
#
_cell.length_a   1.000
_cell.length_b   1.000
_cell.length_c   1.000
_cell.angle_alpha   90.00
_cell.angle_beta   90.00
_cell.angle_gamma   90.00
#
_symmetry.space_group_name_H-M   'P 1'
#
loop_
_entity.id
_entity.type
_entity.pdbx_description
1 polymer ?
#
loop_
_entity_poly.entity_id
_entity_poly.type
_entity_poly.pdbx_seq_one_letter_code
_entity_poly.pdbx_strand_id
1 'polypeptide(L)'
;MFGGEGIYWIRNEFLPTKFIGIHNNPYVHGGERGLMPIGLLSPRLNRSQLWLVEQVHDGESFIFRNYDTGTVLSIEDGSSTQGTPIVVQSYASTSKNTSSQHWEVIWVRDNDKIPYYCITNQKTRTVLDQTENAGNGAGFSVESWNFHGCQRQLWSFERATFPTMYWLVSIPSRQPLQYIPNPGNTTSLDVKTKFPSRNQLWYLESVVDRDGYYRIRHVDSEDRVLDLSSDDNMSILAWTVEGGDNQMWKITDVSLNGMVSIVCARNDTVLYAKSNPEGVHYPCGATGASTCNSHYQWCLVPLPIPSLFWTAIQCRGSGKFAAQCGGSITASNGARGEVDHTAQWRFVTQGRNPYFTIDNRGTGNSLRNSSGSSLTADNNPTSNEYYWALDAEREDYNITNLSTCNVIAWADGNIQALPGGKMDANRQWFINASLQSVPSFALINAKTGMALGYVPNVSSGSIMTDRAFNSYRCQWMFQQVGTDTDDQPIYVIINKLSDNVLDHWGGVRIEALNNDPVNRHHRWRLVPCHKRYFAFVNVSTGKYLYDDGNAPNAGNAVGTMTDKDRRCCWTLVSHRDSIYDTIILDTDITTPYLESRHIVQRTPKKPPKGKGNAKAQPSHIPDNPRIIQVTNRVLRDIVERLIGQLDFDRINDQPARTLASTSRTEVVRDWRIDVPRPIQAGWECDGWVRIGLHGTYMDQNGVRVANILGQYNAQTRVSLLSIFHLIVPVCVTFGRQRIREAMIRSLETATSVQLDAPENTIASGSKKQPTTTQRPPSLGVPPGQYWAATAIQTAGIGLMSLALL
;
A
#
# COMPACT_ATOMS: atom_id res chain seq x y z
N MET A 1 3.37 -5.68 -10.49
CA MET A 1 2.54 -6.79 -9.95
C MET A 1 1.28 -6.16 -9.42
N PHE A 2 0.12 -6.73 -9.74
CA PHE A 2 -1.14 -6.26 -9.17
C PHE A 2 -1.18 -6.61 -7.68
N GLY A 3 -1.23 -5.60 -6.82
CA GLY A 3 -1.27 -5.76 -5.37
C GLY A 3 -2.68 -5.59 -4.78
N GLY A 4 -3.72 -5.63 -5.61
CA GLY A 4 -5.08 -5.24 -5.23
C GLY A 4 -5.26 -3.72 -5.30
N GLU A 5 -5.84 -3.13 -4.26
CA GLU A 5 -6.13 -1.71 -4.19
C GLU A 5 -4.88 -0.82 -4.31
N GLY A 6 -4.99 0.30 -5.03
CA GLY A 6 -3.87 1.23 -5.18
C GLY A 6 -4.02 2.17 -6.37
N ILE A 7 -2.92 2.83 -6.74
CA ILE A 7 -2.87 3.66 -7.94
C ILE A 7 -1.87 3.06 -8.91
N TYR A 8 -2.29 2.93 -10.16
CA TYR A 8 -1.54 2.24 -11.17
C TYR A 8 -1.51 3.01 -12.47
N TRP A 9 -0.35 2.90 -13.13
CA TRP A 9 -0.24 2.98 -14.58
C TRP A 9 -0.65 1.63 -15.15
N ILE A 10 -1.54 1.65 -16.14
CA ILE A 10 -2.05 0.44 -16.80
C ILE A 10 -1.53 0.45 -18.25
N ARG A 11 -0.69 -0.52 -18.59
CA ARG A 11 -0.08 -0.64 -19.92
C ARG A 11 -0.48 -1.94 -20.59
N ASN A 12 -0.61 -1.90 -21.91
CA ASN A 12 -0.96 -3.05 -22.72
C ASN A 12 0.30 -3.82 -23.14
N GLU A 13 0.24 -5.15 -23.26
CA GLU A 13 1.36 -5.95 -23.77
C GLU A 13 1.67 -5.62 -25.23
N PHE A 14 0.65 -5.31 -26.03
CA PHE A 14 0.80 -4.98 -27.44
C PHE A 14 1.54 -3.64 -27.66
N LEU A 15 1.34 -2.65 -26.78
CA LEU A 15 2.01 -1.35 -26.82
C LEU A 15 2.72 -1.05 -25.49
N PRO A 16 3.90 -1.65 -25.23
CA PRO A 16 4.55 -1.60 -23.92
C PRO A 16 5.03 -0.20 -23.51
N THR A 17 5.07 0.75 -24.44
CA THR A 17 5.49 2.16 -24.22
C THR A 17 4.31 3.12 -24.01
N LYS A 18 3.07 2.63 -24.05
CA LYS A 18 1.85 3.44 -23.90
C LYS A 18 1.03 2.99 -22.69
N PHE A 19 0.34 3.95 -22.09
CA PHE A 19 -0.55 3.74 -20.96
C PHE A 19 -1.98 4.12 -21.34
N ILE A 20 -2.96 3.40 -20.79
CA ILE A 20 -4.37 3.80 -20.92
C ILE A 20 -4.54 5.14 -20.21
N GLY A 21 -5.10 6.12 -20.91
CA GLY A 21 -5.53 7.36 -20.29
C GLY A 21 -6.73 7.97 -20.96
N ILE A 22 -7.27 9.02 -20.33
CA ILE A 22 -8.34 9.82 -20.89
C ILE A 22 -7.72 10.84 -21.85
N HIS A 23 -8.23 10.86 -23.07
CA HIS A 23 -7.81 11.83 -24.08
C HIS A 23 -8.52 13.18 -23.83
N ASN A 24 -7.77 14.23 -23.50
CA ASN A 24 -8.32 15.55 -23.17
C ASN A 24 -8.68 16.41 -24.39
N ASN A 25 -8.85 15.83 -25.59
CA ASN A 25 -9.15 16.63 -26.77
C ASN A 25 -10.62 17.13 -26.74
N PRO A 26 -10.86 18.45 -26.58
CA PRO A 26 -12.20 19.01 -26.49
C PRO A 26 -12.97 18.95 -27.82
N TYR A 27 -12.34 18.56 -28.93
CA TYR A 27 -12.95 18.52 -30.27
C TYR A 27 -13.73 17.24 -30.59
N VAL A 28 -13.82 16.28 -29.66
CA VAL A 28 -14.75 15.14 -29.82
C VAL A 28 -16.16 15.61 -29.44
N HIS A 29 -16.90 16.10 -30.44
CA HIS A 29 -18.30 16.49 -30.30
C HIS A 29 -19.15 15.27 -29.90
N GLY A 30 -19.59 15.23 -28.64
CA GLY A 30 -20.45 14.14 -28.13
C GLY A 30 -20.44 13.97 -26.61
N GLY A 31 -19.49 14.57 -25.88
CA GLY A 31 -19.41 14.43 -24.42
C GLY A 31 -18.82 13.08 -23.96
N GLU A 32 -18.69 12.11 -24.87
CA GLU A 32 -18.00 10.85 -24.65
C GLU A 32 -16.48 11.06 -24.68
N ARG A 33 -15.84 10.80 -23.54
CA ARG A 33 -14.38 10.79 -23.43
C ARG A 33 -13.88 9.38 -23.72
N GLY A 34 -13.37 9.17 -24.93
CA GLY A 34 -12.74 7.92 -25.32
C GLY A 34 -11.42 7.65 -24.59
N LEU A 35 -11.15 6.38 -24.34
CA LEU A 35 -9.86 5.92 -23.84
C LEU A 35 -8.88 5.74 -24.99
N MET A 36 -7.67 6.27 -24.81
CA MET A 36 -6.62 6.11 -25.79
C MET A 36 -5.31 5.68 -25.11
N PRO A 37 -4.54 4.79 -25.75
CA PRO A 37 -3.14 4.60 -25.44
C PRO A 37 -2.35 5.88 -25.74
N ILE A 38 -1.98 6.59 -24.68
CA ILE A 38 -1.20 7.82 -24.78
C ILE A 38 0.27 7.44 -24.58
N GLY A 39 1.14 7.90 -25.48
CA GLY A 39 2.59 7.73 -25.31
C GLY A 39 3.07 8.43 -24.04
N LEU A 40 4.27 8.10 -23.57
CA LEU A 40 4.91 8.78 -22.45
C LEU A 40 5.21 10.25 -22.80
N LEU A 41 4.19 11.11 -22.75
CA LEU A 41 4.37 12.55 -22.59
C LEU A 41 4.84 12.73 -21.15
N SER A 42 6.16 12.64 -20.92
CA SER A 42 6.82 12.76 -19.62
C SER A 42 6.01 12.11 -18.47
N PRO A 43 6.28 10.83 -18.12
CA PRO A 43 5.43 9.99 -17.23
C PRO A 43 5.05 10.58 -15.87
N ARG A 44 5.57 11.74 -15.49
CA ARG A 44 5.51 12.25 -14.13
C ARG A 44 4.29 13.12 -13.85
N LEU A 45 3.55 13.60 -14.86
CA LEU A 45 2.48 14.59 -14.64
C LEU A 45 1.15 14.38 -15.36
N ASN A 46 1.04 13.50 -16.38
CA ASN A 46 -0.26 13.30 -17.02
C ASN A 46 -1.18 12.41 -16.17
N ARG A 47 -1.87 13.05 -15.22
CA ARG A 47 -2.82 12.43 -14.31
C ARG A 47 -3.97 11.70 -15.00
N SER A 48 -4.27 12.04 -16.26
CA SER A 48 -5.32 11.36 -17.02
C SER A 48 -4.98 9.91 -17.35
N GLN A 49 -3.72 9.49 -17.17
CA GLN A 49 -3.25 8.11 -17.36
C GLN A 49 -3.13 7.32 -16.04
N LEU A 50 -3.41 7.96 -14.90
CA LEU A 50 -3.39 7.33 -13.59
C LEU A 50 -4.76 6.77 -13.22
N TRP A 51 -4.77 5.53 -12.73
CA TRP A 51 -5.99 4.83 -12.36
C TRP A 51 -5.93 4.39 -10.90
N LEU A 52 -6.89 4.85 -10.10
CA LEU A 52 -7.17 4.25 -8.80
C LEU A 52 -7.91 2.94 -9.05
N VAL A 53 -7.39 1.86 -8.50
CA VAL A 53 -8.05 0.56 -8.48
C VAL A 53 -8.58 0.36 -7.08
N GLU A 54 -9.90 0.30 -6.95
CA GLU A 54 -10.59 0.22 -5.68
C GLU A 54 -11.41 -1.07 -5.64
N GLN A 55 -11.36 -1.79 -4.53
CA GLN A 55 -12.12 -3.03 -4.37
C GLN A 55 -13.58 -2.71 -4.05
N VAL A 56 -14.48 -3.48 -4.64
CA VAL A 56 -15.91 -3.41 -4.37
C VAL A 56 -16.23 -4.25 -3.12
N HIS A 57 -17.37 -4.02 -2.48
CA HIS A 57 -17.81 -4.74 -1.28
C HIS A 57 -17.90 -6.27 -1.43
N ASP A 58 -17.92 -6.80 -2.66
CA ASP A 58 -17.90 -8.25 -2.88
C ASP A 58 -16.52 -8.89 -2.61
N GLY A 59 -15.46 -8.08 -2.47
CA GLY A 59 -14.10 -8.55 -2.23
C GLY A 59 -13.42 -9.18 -3.44
N GLU A 60 -14.10 -9.30 -4.59
CA GLU A 60 -13.57 -9.97 -5.78
C GLU A 60 -13.49 -9.03 -6.99
N SER A 61 -14.34 -8.00 -7.03
CA SER A 61 -14.41 -7.04 -8.11
C SER A 61 -13.72 -5.73 -7.75
N PHE A 62 -13.34 -5.00 -8.80
CA PHE A 62 -12.69 -3.70 -8.71
C PHE A 62 -13.42 -2.66 -9.56
N ILE A 63 -13.29 -1.40 -9.16
CA ILE A 63 -13.54 -0.24 -10.01
C ILE A 63 -12.22 0.41 -10.39
N PHE A 64 -12.12 0.87 -11.64
CA PHE A 64 -10.99 1.64 -12.14
C PHE A 64 -11.40 3.10 -12.26
N ARG A 65 -11.03 3.94 -11.29
CA ARG A 65 -11.33 5.37 -11.28
C ARG A 65 -10.15 6.16 -11.81
N ASN A 66 -10.39 7.02 -12.80
CA ASN A 66 -9.37 7.92 -13.27
C ASN A 66 -9.00 8.94 -12.19
N TYR A 67 -7.69 9.16 -12.01
CA TYR A 67 -7.18 10.03 -10.96
C TYR A 67 -7.52 11.50 -11.17
N ASP A 68 -7.49 11.97 -12.41
CA ASP A 68 -7.72 13.38 -12.74
C ASP A 68 -9.20 13.75 -12.69
N THR A 69 -10.06 12.93 -13.31
CA THR A 69 -11.48 13.26 -13.50
C THR A 69 -12.39 12.68 -12.42
N GLY A 70 -11.93 11.67 -11.67
CA GLY A 70 -12.76 10.93 -10.72
C GLY A 70 -13.83 10.03 -11.37
N THR A 71 -13.91 9.96 -12.70
CA THR A 71 -14.81 9.07 -13.44
C THR A 71 -14.28 7.64 -13.46
N VAL A 72 -15.16 6.64 -13.61
CA VAL A 72 -14.81 5.22 -13.61
C VAL A 72 -14.87 4.61 -15.01
N LEU A 73 -14.06 3.58 -15.22
CA LEU A 73 -14.06 2.73 -16.40
C LEU A 73 -15.38 1.96 -16.52
N SER A 74 -16.02 2.04 -17.69
CA SER A 74 -17.28 1.35 -17.95
C SER A 74 -17.38 0.86 -19.39
N ILE A 75 -18.14 -0.20 -19.59
CA ILE A 75 -18.67 -0.54 -20.91
C ILE A 75 -19.79 0.46 -21.26
N GLU A 76 -19.76 1.03 -22.46
CA GLU A 76 -20.80 1.92 -22.99
C GLU A 76 -22.17 1.23 -22.96
N ASP A 77 -23.16 1.91 -22.35
CA ASP A 77 -24.51 1.40 -22.07
C ASP A 77 -24.58 0.05 -21.34
N GLY A 78 -23.44 -0.44 -20.83
CA GLY A 78 -23.29 -1.80 -20.33
C GLY A 78 -23.71 -2.87 -21.35
N SER A 79 -23.49 -2.62 -22.65
CA SER A 79 -23.82 -3.53 -23.76
C SER A 79 -22.92 -4.77 -23.76
N SER A 80 -23.48 -5.95 -24.02
CA SER A 80 -22.73 -7.20 -24.17
C SER A 80 -22.24 -7.46 -25.60
N THR A 81 -22.48 -6.55 -26.54
CA THR A 81 -22.04 -6.68 -27.93
C THR A 81 -20.50 -6.56 -28.00
N GLN A 82 -19.86 -7.44 -28.77
CA GLN A 82 -18.40 -7.34 -29.00
C GLN A 82 -18.05 -6.06 -29.75
N GLY A 83 -16.94 -5.46 -29.38
CA GLY A 83 -16.51 -4.17 -29.92
C GLY A 83 -17.23 -2.97 -29.31
N THR A 84 -18.07 -3.18 -28.27
CA THR A 84 -18.66 -2.06 -27.52
C THR A 84 -17.54 -1.20 -26.93
N PRO A 85 -17.53 0.12 -27.16
CA PRO A 85 -16.51 1.02 -26.61
C PRO A 85 -16.41 0.94 -25.08
N ILE A 86 -15.19 1.10 -24.58
CA ILE A 86 -14.95 1.38 -23.17
C ILE A 86 -14.85 2.88 -22.96
N VAL A 87 -15.72 3.39 -22.09
CA VAL A 87 -15.88 4.81 -21.80
C VAL A 87 -15.53 5.10 -20.34
N VAL A 88 -15.40 6.38 -20.02
CA VAL A 88 -15.31 6.85 -18.64
C VAL A 88 -16.55 7.65 -18.27
N GLN A 89 -17.19 7.28 -17.16
CA GLN A 89 -18.42 7.91 -16.72
C GLN A 89 -18.46 8.09 -15.20
N SER A 90 -19.40 8.88 -14.69
CA SER A 90 -19.62 8.98 -13.25
C SER A 90 -19.93 7.61 -12.66
N TYR A 91 -19.41 7.34 -11.46
CA TYR A 91 -19.73 6.10 -10.76
C TYR A 91 -21.22 6.06 -10.44
N ALA A 92 -21.93 5.04 -10.94
CA ALA A 92 -23.36 4.90 -10.71
C ALA A 92 -23.56 4.36 -9.29
N SER A 93 -24.08 5.17 -8.37
CA SER A 93 -24.36 4.71 -6.99
C SER A 93 -25.58 3.79 -6.87
N THR A 94 -26.34 3.60 -7.95
CA THR A 94 -27.56 2.78 -7.96
C THR A 94 -27.30 1.40 -8.56
N SER A 95 -27.81 0.35 -7.89
CA SER A 95 -27.49 -1.06 -8.14
C SER A 95 -27.79 -1.62 -9.54
N LYS A 96 -28.58 -0.91 -10.38
CA LYS A 96 -28.98 -1.42 -11.69
C LYS A 96 -27.90 -1.30 -12.78
N ASN A 97 -26.91 -0.41 -12.62
CA ASN A 97 -25.86 -0.17 -13.63
C ASN A 97 -24.42 -0.25 -13.09
N THR A 98 -24.22 -0.67 -11.84
CA THR A 98 -22.88 -0.77 -11.24
C THR A 98 -22.05 -1.90 -11.86
N SER A 99 -22.68 -3.02 -12.23
CA SER A 99 -21.94 -4.20 -12.70
C SER A 99 -21.19 -3.99 -14.03
N SER A 100 -21.60 -3.05 -14.88
CA SER A 100 -20.83 -2.67 -16.08
C SER A 100 -19.61 -1.81 -15.77
N GLN A 101 -19.51 -1.29 -14.55
CA GLN A 101 -18.37 -0.54 -14.02
C GLN A 101 -17.48 -1.40 -13.10
N HIS A 102 -17.86 -2.66 -12.86
CA HIS A 102 -17.14 -3.60 -12.00
C HIS A 102 -16.33 -4.60 -12.84
N TRP A 103 -15.11 -4.86 -12.40
CA TRP A 103 -14.13 -5.59 -13.17
C TRP A 103 -13.37 -6.60 -12.30
N GLU A 104 -13.11 -7.76 -12.87
CA GLU A 104 -12.23 -8.79 -12.30
C GLU A 104 -10.84 -8.65 -12.93
N VAL A 105 -9.78 -8.85 -12.13
CA VAL A 105 -8.40 -8.80 -12.60
C VAL A 105 -7.78 -10.19 -12.46
N ILE A 106 -7.62 -10.88 -13.58
CA ILE A 106 -7.21 -12.28 -13.62
C ILE A 106 -5.79 -12.36 -14.17
N TRP A 107 -4.85 -12.92 -13.41
CA TRP A 107 -3.49 -13.15 -13.91
C TRP A 107 -3.50 -14.18 -15.06
N VAL A 108 -2.71 -13.94 -16.11
CA VAL A 108 -2.62 -14.83 -17.29
C VAL A 108 -1.22 -15.39 -17.47
N ARG A 109 -0.19 -14.54 -17.54
CA ARG A 109 1.21 -14.95 -17.77
C ARG A 109 2.19 -13.87 -17.32
N ASP A 110 3.47 -14.22 -17.27
CA ASP A 110 4.54 -13.21 -17.18
C ASP A 110 5.29 -13.20 -18.51
N ASN A 111 5.66 -12.01 -18.99
CA ASN A 111 6.53 -11.82 -20.14
C ASN A 111 7.64 -10.83 -19.72
N ASP A 112 8.90 -11.22 -19.92
CA ASP A 112 10.08 -10.46 -19.45
C ASP A 112 10.03 -10.04 -17.97
N LYS A 113 9.59 -10.94 -17.09
CA LYS A 113 9.39 -10.70 -15.64
C LYS A 113 8.29 -9.67 -15.31
N ILE A 114 7.54 -9.19 -16.30
CA ILE A 114 6.34 -8.38 -16.07
C ILE A 114 5.11 -9.31 -16.03
N PRO A 115 4.32 -9.29 -14.96
CA PRO A 115 3.05 -10.02 -14.92
C PRO A 115 1.98 -9.30 -15.73
N TYR A 116 1.26 -10.07 -16.55
CA TYR A 116 0.15 -9.62 -17.39
C TYR A 116 -1.15 -10.29 -16.95
N TYR A 117 -2.21 -9.49 -17.01
CA TYR A 117 -3.53 -9.78 -16.48
C TYR A 117 -4.59 -9.53 -17.56
N CYS A 118 -5.66 -10.29 -17.48
CA CYS A 118 -6.90 -10.02 -18.18
C CYS A 118 -7.80 -9.19 -17.25
N ILE A 119 -8.45 -8.16 -17.80
CA ILE A 119 -9.40 -7.31 -17.07
C ILE A 119 -10.80 -7.63 -17.61
N THR A 120 -11.60 -8.36 -16.84
CA THR A 120 -12.89 -8.93 -17.26
C THR A 120 -14.04 -8.16 -16.63
N ASN A 121 -15.03 -7.76 -17.42
CA ASN A 121 -16.21 -7.08 -16.89
C ASN A 121 -17.16 -8.07 -16.20
N GLN A 122 -17.65 -7.72 -15.01
CA GLN A 122 -18.54 -8.60 -14.25
C GLN A 122 -19.92 -8.80 -14.90
N LYS A 123 -20.46 -7.79 -15.60
CA LYS A 123 -21.78 -7.87 -16.24
C LYS A 123 -21.77 -8.70 -17.52
N THR A 124 -20.83 -8.40 -18.42
CA THR A 124 -20.83 -8.96 -19.78
C THR A 124 -19.90 -10.15 -19.95
N ARG A 125 -18.97 -10.37 -19.01
CA ARG A 125 -17.88 -11.36 -19.10
C ARG A 125 -16.96 -11.17 -20.31
N THR A 126 -17.04 -10.01 -20.96
CA THR A 126 -16.06 -9.56 -21.96
C THR A 126 -14.85 -8.93 -21.28
N VAL A 127 -13.77 -8.76 -22.02
CA VAL A 127 -12.48 -8.29 -21.54
C VAL A 127 -12.10 -6.97 -22.18
N LEU A 128 -11.23 -6.24 -21.49
CA LEU A 128 -10.61 -5.02 -21.99
C LEU A 128 -9.67 -5.37 -23.17
N ASP A 129 -9.98 -4.91 -24.38
CA ASP A 129 -9.21 -5.16 -25.60
C ASP A 129 -8.78 -3.84 -26.25
N GLN A 130 -7.51 -3.75 -26.66
CA GLN A 130 -6.99 -2.58 -27.35
C GLN A 130 -6.97 -2.81 -28.87
N THR A 131 -7.77 -2.06 -29.62
CA THR A 131 -7.90 -2.23 -31.07
C THR A 131 -7.13 -1.19 -31.88
N GLU A 132 -6.64 -1.63 -33.05
CA GLU A 132 -5.94 -0.78 -34.04
C GLU A 132 -6.90 -0.02 -34.95
N ASN A 133 -8.16 -0.44 -35.02
CA ASN A 133 -9.11 -0.05 -36.06
C ASN A 133 -10.29 0.74 -35.50
N ALA A 134 -10.03 1.87 -34.84
CA ALA A 134 -11.03 2.94 -34.88
C ALA A 134 -11.06 3.44 -36.33
N GLY A 135 -11.98 2.93 -37.15
CA GLY A 135 -12.04 3.00 -38.62
C GLY A 135 -11.96 4.39 -39.31
N ASN A 136 -11.56 5.44 -38.60
CA ASN A 136 -11.48 6.83 -39.04
C ASN A 136 -10.06 7.43 -38.91
N GLY A 137 -9.00 6.61 -38.82
CA GLY A 137 -7.63 7.11 -38.63
C GLY A 137 -7.39 7.76 -37.26
N ALA A 138 -8.29 7.54 -36.30
CA ALA A 138 -8.31 8.20 -35.00
C ALA A 138 -7.36 7.59 -33.95
N GLY A 139 -6.44 6.70 -34.35
CA GLY A 139 -5.53 6.02 -33.44
C GLY A 139 -6.15 4.79 -32.75
N PHE A 140 -5.47 4.31 -31.71
CA PHE A 140 -5.86 3.10 -30.98
C PHE A 140 -7.04 3.38 -30.04
N SER A 141 -8.04 2.49 -30.01
CA SER A 141 -9.18 2.52 -29.08
C SER A 141 -9.15 1.36 -28.09
N VAL A 142 -9.96 1.45 -27.04
CA VAL A 142 -10.18 0.36 -26.09
C VAL A 142 -11.66 -0.04 -26.12
N GLU A 143 -11.93 -1.32 -26.32
CA GLU A 143 -13.26 -1.89 -26.47
C GLU A 143 -13.44 -3.16 -25.62
N SER A 144 -14.68 -3.61 -25.51
CA SER A 144 -15.06 -4.84 -24.84
C SER A 144 -15.11 -5.99 -25.86
N TRP A 145 -14.30 -7.03 -25.65
CA TRP A 145 -14.23 -8.19 -26.56
C TRP A 145 -14.26 -9.54 -25.83
N ASN A 146 -14.47 -10.65 -26.54
CA ASN A 146 -14.32 -11.97 -25.93
C ASN A 146 -12.84 -12.29 -25.69
N PHE A 147 -12.53 -12.92 -24.55
CA PHE A 147 -11.15 -13.34 -24.27
C PHE A 147 -10.66 -14.37 -25.30
N HIS A 148 -9.54 -14.07 -25.97
CA HIS A 148 -8.80 -14.97 -26.84
C HIS A 148 -7.28 -14.92 -26.61
N GLY A 149 -6.85 -14.31 -25.50
CA GLY A 149 -5.48 -14.44 -24.98
C GLY A 149 -4.39 -13.77 -25.82
N CYS A 150 -4.73 -12.87 -26.73
CA CYS A 150 -3.73 -12.13 -27.50
C CYS A 150 -3.15 -10.96 -26.66
N GLN A 151 -2.03 -10.41 -27.10
CA GLN A 151 -1.32 -9.32 -26.39
C GLN A 151 -2.18 -8.06 -26.19
N ARG A 152 -3.19 -7.82 -27.04
CA ARG A 152 -4.09 -6.66 -26.93
C ARG A 152 -5.05 -6.74 -25.76
N GLN A 153 -5.25 -7.93 -25.18
CA GLN A 153 -6.12 -8.18 -24.04
C GLN A 153 -5.37 -8.35 -22.72
N LEU A 154 -4.04 -8.18 -22.77
CA LEU A 154 -3.15 -8.45 -21.67
C LEU A 154 -2.55 -7.15 -21.16
N TRP A 155 -2.81 -6.88 -19.89
CA TRP A 155 -2.53 -5.60 -19.24
C TRP A 155 -1.60 -5.83 -18.07
N SER A 156 -0.63 -4.95 -17.86
CA SER A 156 0.21 -4.99 -16.68
C SER A 156 0.01 -3.74 -15.84
N PHE A 157 0.08 -3.94 -14.53
CA PHE A 157 -0.09 -2.89 -13.52
C PHE A 157 1.27 -2.49 -12.96
N GLU A 158 1.61 -1.22 -13.18
CA GLU A 158 2.78 -0.57 -12.59
C GLU A 158 2.31 0.42 -11.53
N ARG A 159 2.69 0.19 -10.27
CA ARG A 159 2.26 1.04 -9.16
C ARG A 159 2.79 2.45 -9.37
N ALA A 160 1.89 3.44 -9.37
CA ALA A 160 2.25 4.82 -9.56
C ALA A 160 3.03 5.32 -8.35
N THR A 161 4.24 5.82 -8.59
CA THR A 161 5.05 6.51 -7.59
C THR A 161 5.26 7.94 -8.06
N PHE A 162 4.88 8.93 -7.25
CA PHE A 162 5.36 10.28 -7.49
C PHE A 162 6.77 10.44 -6.95
N PRO A 163 7.67 11.07 -7.71
CA PRO A 163 8.97 11.47 -7.20
C PRO A 163 8.78 12.43 -6.03
N THR A 164 9.65 12.33 -5.04
CA THR A 164 9.68 13.28 -3.93
C THR A 164 9.96 14.69 -4.47
N MET A 165 9.10 15.64 -4.12
CA MET A 165 9.33 17.06 -4.37
C MET A 165 10.20 17.62 -3.26
N TYR A 166 11.11 18.52 -3.60
CA TYR A 166 12.01 19.15 -2.63
C TYR A 166 11.86 20.66 -2.68
N TRP A 167 11.88 21.24 -1.49
CA TRP A 167 12.10 22.65 -1.27
C TRP A 167 13.57 22.85 -0.91
N LEU A 168 14.33 23.51 -1.79
CA LEU A 168 15.78 23.68 -1.64
C LEU A 168 16.05 24.99 -0.91
N VAL A 169 16.30 24.91 0.40
CA VAL A 169 16.40 26.09 1.27
C VAL A 169 17.86 26.39 1.60
N SER A 170 18.30 27.61 1.28
CA SER A 170 19.63 28.09 1.63
C SER A 170 19.76 28.27 3.15
N ILE A 171 20.82 27.73 3.76
CA ILE A 171 21.01 27.79 5.22
C ILE A 171 21.21 29.23 5.74
N PRO A 172 22.06 30.08 5.13
CA PRO A 172 22.29 31.44 5.63
C PRO A 172 21.07 32.33 5.50
N SER A 173 20.39 32.31 4.34
CA SER A 173 19.28 33.23 4.06
C SER A 173 17.93 32.71 4.57
N ARG A 174 17.82 31.38 4.77
CA ARG A 174 16.54 30.68 4.99
C ARG A 174 15.53 30.94 3.87
N GLN A 175 16.01 31.28 2.68
CA GLN A 175 15.19 31.50 1.50
C GLN A 175 15.31 30.30 0.56
N PRO A 176 14.22 29.94 -0.13
CA PRO A 176 14.25 28.83 -1.05
C PRO A 176 14.71 29.22 -2.45
N LEU A 177 15.27 28.25 -3.16
CA LEU A 177 15.54 28.36 -4.58
C LEU A 177 14.22 28.41 -5.36
N GLN A 178 14.06 29.45 -6.17
CA GLN A 178 12.85 29.73 -6.93
C GLN A 178 13.17 29.90 -8.41
N TYR A 179 12.32 29.35 -9.28
CA TYR A 179 12.29 29.70 -10.70
C TYR A 179 11.30 30.85 -10.94
N ILE A 180 11.74 31.90 -11.61
CA ILE A 180 10.87 32.98 -12.07
C ILE A 180 10.85 32.93 -13.60
N PRO A 181 9.70 32.59 -14.23
CA PRO A 181 9.59 32.61 -15.67
C PRO A 181 9.77 34.04 -16.19
N ASN A 182 10.96 34.35 -16.70
CA ASN A 182 11.29 35.59 -17.36
C ASN A 182 12.16 35.29 -18.60
N PRO A 183 12.38 36.25 -19.52
CA PRO A 183 13.17 35.99 -20.74
C PRO A 183 14.59 35.46 -20.47
N GLY A 184 15.16 35.74 -19.30
CA GLY A 184 16.47 35.24 -18.87
C GLY A 184 16.43 33.86 -18.18
N ASN A 185 15.24 33.29 -17.95
CA ASN A 185 15.02 32.07 -17.16
C ASN A 185 15.81 32.03 -15.84
N THR A 186 15.86 33.16 -15.14
CA THR A 186 16.70 33.30 -13.95
C THR A 186 16.13 32.49 -12.78
N THR A 187 17.02 31.86 -12.01
CA THR A 187 16.65 31.41 -10.66
C THR A 187 16.93 32.52 -9.65
N SER A 188 16.12 32.58 -8.60
CA SER A 188 16.23 33.58 -7.53
C SER A 188 16.15 32.90 -6.16
N LEU A 189 16.53 33.67 -5.14
CA LEU A 189 16.24 33.37 -3.73
C LEU A 189 15.29 34.46 -3.22
N ASP A 190 14.05 34.46 -3.73
CA ASP A 190 13.08 35.53 -3.45
C ASP A 190 11.90 35.05 -2.58
N VAL A 191 11.29 36.02 -1.89
CA VAL A 191 10.12 36.00 -0.98
C VAL A 191 10.12 34.88 0.06
N LYS A 192 10.23 35.27 1.34
CA LYS A 192 9.83 34.40 2.45
C LYS A 192 8.33 34.17 2.39
N THR A 193 7.91 33.10 1.73
CA THR A 193 6.55 32.58 1.83
C THR A 193 6.47 31.63 3.02
N LYS A 194 5.31 31.61 3.68
CA LYS A 194 5.06 30.67 4.79
C LYS A 194 4.99 29.21 4.28
N PHE A 195 4.61 29.03 3.02
CA PHE A 195 4.52 27.74 2.34
C PHE A 195 5.23 27.80 0.99
N PRO A 196 5.83 26.69 0.52
CA PRO A 196 6.47 26.67 -0.78
C PRO A 196 5.43 26.90 -1.89
N SER A 197 5.65 27.92 -2.72
CA SER A 197 4.93 28.03 -3.99
C SER A 197 5.48 27.01 -4.98
N ARG A 198 4.69 26.62 -6.00
CA ARG A 198 5.09 25.58 -6.95
C ARG A 198 6.41 25.91 -7.66
N ASN A 199 6.64 27.19 -7.93
CA ASN A 199 7.87 27.66 -8.54
C ASN A 199 9.12 27.59 -7.64
N GLN A 200 8.98 27.15 -6.40
CA GLN A 200 10.06 26.87 -5.44
C GLN A 200 10.30 25.37 -5.26
N LEU A 201 9.59 24.52 -6.02
CA LEU A 201 9.65 23.07 -5.88
C LEU A 201 10.40 22.42 -7.03
N TRP A 202 11.17 21.40 -6.66
CA TRP A 202 12.10 20.72 -7.55
C TRP A 202 12.01 19.21 -7.39
N TYR A 203 12.14 18.48 -8.49
CA TYR A 203 12.39 17.04 -8.50
C TYR A 203 13.88 16.78 -8.59
N LEU A 204 14.35 15.76 -7.88
CA LEU A 204 15.68 15.20 -8.10
C LEU A 204 15.52 14.00 -9.03
N GLU A 205 16.01 14.12 -10.25
CA GLU A 205 15.97 13.06 -11.25
C GLU A 205 17.36 12.44 -11.41
N SER A 206 17.52 11.20 -10.96
CA SER A 206 18.77 10.45 -11.11
C SER A 206 19.20 10.34 -12.58
N VAL A 207 20.48 10.60 -12.86
CA VAL A 207 21.08 10.47 -14.19
C VAL A 207 21.61 9.06 -14.36
N VAL A 208 20.94 8.28 -15.21
CA VAL A 208 21.17 6.82 -15.39
C VAL A 208 22.62 6.46 -15.68
N ASP A 209 23.32 7.28 -16.47
CA ASP A 209 24.68 6.99 -16.92
C ASP A 209 25.77 7.59 -16.01
N ARG A 210 25.38 8.22 -14.89
CA ARG A 210 26.32 8.90 -13.98
C ARG A 210 25.88 8.82 -12.52
N ASP A 211 26.30 7.74 -11.85
CA ASP A 211 25.93 7.44 -10.46
C ASP A 211 26.13 8.62 -9.50
N GLY A 212 25.08 8.92 -8.72
CA GLY A 212 25.09 9.97 -7.69
C GLY A 212 24.91 11.40 -8.21
N TYR A 213 24.68 11.57 -9.52
CA TYR A 213 24.30 12.85 -10.12
C TYR A 213 22.80 12.90 -10.42
N TYR A 214 22.26 14.10 -10.30
CA TYR A 214 20.85 14.41 -10.46
C TYR A 214 20.66 15.55 -11.44
N ARG A 215 19.58 15.52 -12.21
CA ARG A 215 18.98 16.73 -12.77
C ARG A 215 18.00 17.28 -11.76
N ILE A 216 18.14 18.54 -11.40
CA ILE A 216 17.23 19.23 -10.49
C ILE A 216 16.15 19.89 -11.35
N ARG A 217 15.05 19.17 -11.58
CA ARG A 217 14.00 19.55 -12.53
C ARG A 217 12.93 20.40 -11.85
N HIS A 218 12.48 21.46 -12.52
CA HIS A 218 11.40 22.29 -12.02
C HIS A 218 10.07 21.55 -12.06
N VAL A 219 9.23 21.70 -11.03
CA VAL A 219 7.97 20.93 -10.93
C VAL A 219 6.93 21.36 -11.99
N ASP A 220 6.90 22.61 -12.45
CA ASP A 220 5.89 23.15 -13.41
C ASP A 220 6.26 22.97 -14.87
N SER A 221 7.55 22.85 -15.13
CA SER A 221 8.07 22.93 -16.48
C SER A 221 8.93 21.70 -16.70
N GLU A 222 8.33 20.72 -17.36
CA GLU A 222 8.96 19.43 -17.61
C GLU A 222 10.23 19.57 -18.43
N ASP A 223 10.38 20.64 -19.19
CA ASP A 223 11.56 20.96 -19.98
C ASP A 223 12.62 21.75 -19.19
N ARG A 224 12.32 22.30 -18.00
CA ARG A 224 13.27 23.17 -17.26
C ARG A 224 14.01 22.44 -16.15
N VAL A 225 15.33 22.57 -16.15
CA VAL A 225 16.23 22.02 -15.14
C VAL A 225 17.18 23.10 -14.63
N LEU A 226 17.68 22.93 -13.41
CA LEU A 226 18.73 23.78 -12.86
C LEU A 226 20.01 23.65 -13.72
N ASP A 227 20.54 24.78 -14.16
CA ASP A 227 21.62 24.86 -15.13
C ASP A 227 22.68 25.86 -14.65
N LEU A 228 23.95 25.46 -14.69
CA LEU A 228 25.08 26.37 -14.55
C LEU A 228 25.40 27.00 -15.91
N SER A 229 25.19 28.31 -16.04
CA SER A 229 25.38 29.04 -17.29
C SER A 229 26.74 28.73 -17.92
N SER A 230 26.72 28.34 -19.19
CA SER A 230 27.93 28.04 -19.95
C SER A 230 28.76 29.29 -20.25
N ASP A 231 28.13 30.47 -20.23
CA ASP A 231 28.75 31.73 -20.64
C ASP A 231 29.70 32.29 -19.59
N ASP A 232 29.30 32.24 -18.31
CA ASP A 232 30.06 32.81 -17.20
C ASP A 232 30.54 31.77 -16.17
N ASN A 233 30.07 30.52 -16.27
CA ASN A 233 30.27 29.44 -15.28
C ASN A 233 29.95 29.87 -13.83
N MET A 234 29.07 30.86 -13.66
CA MET A 234 28.71 31.43 -12.36
C MET A 234 27.21 31.60 -12.20
N SER A 235 26.47 31.96 -13.25
CA SER A 235 25.03 32.17 -13.16
C SER A 235 24.28 30.84 -13.07
N ILE A 236 23.23 30.81 -12.25
CA ILE A 236 22.36 29.64 -12.09
C ILE A 236 21.00 29.94 -12.74
N LEU A 237 20.65 29.14 -13.74
CA LEU A 237 19.48 29.32 -14.59
C LEU A 237 18.52 28.12 -14.43
N ALA A 238 17.29 28.30 -14.90
CA ALA A 238 16.36 27.20 -15.15
C ALA A 238 16.24 27.01 -16.67
N TRP A 239 17.11 26.18 -17.25
CA TRP A 239 17.25 26.08 -18.70
C TRP A 239 16.53 24.85 -19.28
N THR A 240 16.29 24.88 -20.59
CA THR A 240 15.74 23.72 -21.30
C THR A 240 16.68 22.53 -21.14
N VAL A 241 16.14 21.34 -20.90
CA VAL A 241 16.93 20.12 -20.73
C VAL A 241 17.68 19.78 -22.03
N GLU A 242 19.00 19.88 -21.96
CA GLU A 242 19.93 19.56 -23.06
C GLU A 242 20.84 18.39 -22.68
N GLY A 243 20.89 18.04 -21.39
CA GLY A 243 21.62 16.87 -20.89
C GLY A 243 23.11 17.10 -20.69
N GLY A 244 23.61 18.33 -20.82
CA GLY A 244 25.01 18.67 -20.57
C GLY A 244 25.43 18.57 -19.10
N ASP A 245 26.74 18.50 -18.86
CA ASP A 245 27.34 18.40 -17.52
C ASP A 245 27.00 19.59 -16.62
N ASN A 246 26.69 20.75 -17.21
CA ASN A 246 26.21 21.93 -16.49
C ASN A 246 24.79 21.79 -15.93
N GLN A 247 24.05 20.75 -16.31
CA GLN A 247 22.69 20.43 -15.82
C GLN A 247 22.69 19.23 -14.86
N MET A 248 23.86 18.69 -14.54
CA MET A 248 24.04 17.55 -13.65
C MET A 248 24.61 18.00 -12.31
N TRP A 249 24.01 17.54 -11.22
CA TRP A 249 24.30 18.01 -9.87
C TRP A 249 24.48 16.82 -8.93
N LYS A 250 25.64 16.76 -8.26
CA LYS A 250 25.92 15.82 -7.19
C LYS A 250 25.50 16.43 -5.85
N ILE A 251 24.75 15.67 -5.07
CA ILE A 251 24.27 16.10 -3.75
C ILE A 251 25.13 15.42 -2.68
N THR A 252 25.90 16.19 -1.94
CA THR A 252 26.89 15.68 -0.98
C THR A 252 26.57 16.22 0.41
N ASP A 253 26.26 15.36 1.39
CA ASP A 253 26.04 15.86 2.75
C ASP A 253 27.31 16.50 3.31
N VAL A 254 27.07 17.59 4.03
CA VAL A 254 28.11 18.37 4.70
C VAL A 254 28.06 18.14 6.22
N SER A 255 26.89 17.77 6.78
CA SER A 255 26.74 17.50 8.22
C SER A 255 25.65 16.46 8.52
N LEU A 256 25.64 15.93 9.75
CA LEU A 256 24.64 14.97 10.24
C LEU A 256 23.22 15.55 10.36
N ASN A 257 23.05 16.87 10.20
CA ASN A 257 21.78 17.57 10.39
C ASN A 257 20.97 17.71 9.07
N GLY A 258 21.24 16.86 8.07
CA GLY A 258 20.54 16.90 6.78
C GLY A 258 20.95 18.08 5.87
N MET A 259 22.08 18.72 6.16
CA MET A 259 22.63 19.78 5.30
C MET A 259 23.48 19.19 4.19
N VAL A 260 23.31 19.71 2.98
CA VAL A 260 24.02 19.22 1.78
C VAL A 260 24.71 20.36 1.04
N SER A 261 25.69 19.97 0.23
CA SER A 261 26.30 20.76 -0.83
C SER A 261 25.79 20.24 -2.16
N ILE A 262 25.42 21.15 -3.06
CA ILE A 262 24.92 20.81 -4.41
C ILE A 262 26.02 21.21 -5.39
N VAL A 263 26.66 20.21 -6.01
CA VAL A 263 27.91 20.37 -6.78
C VAL A 263 27.64 20.05 -8.25
N CYS A 264 27.81 21.03 -9.12
CA CYS A 264 27.69 20.85 -10.56
C CYS A 264 28.76 19.89 -11.07
N ALA A 265 28.40 18.99 -11.99
CA ALA A 265 29.36 18.09 -12.62
C ALA A 265 30.39 18.85 -13.47
N ARG A 266 30.02 20.03 -13.96
CA ARG A 266 30.92 20.95 -14.64
C ARG A 266 31.80 21.70 -13.64
N ASN A 267 33.10 21.39 -13.69
CA ASN A 267 34.18 22.04 -12.92
C ASN A 267 34.01 21.96 -11.39
N ASP A 268 33.23 21.00 -10.87
CA ASP A 268 32.92 20.84 -9.45
C ASP A 268 32.41 22.14 -8.80
N THR A 269 31.67 22.94 -9.58
CA THR A 269 31.15 24.24 -9.14
C THR A 269 30.05 24.04 -8.11
N VAL A 270 30.19 24.64 -6.93
CA VAL A 270 29.21 24.51 -5.84
C VAL A 270 28.13 25.59 -5.95
N LEU A 271 26.87 25.19 -5.84
CA LEU A 271 25.73 26.11 -5.73
C LEU A 271 25.80 26.85 -4.39
N TYR A 272 25.84 28.19 -4.42
CA TYR A 272 25.94 29.04 -3.24
C TYR A 272 24.97 30.22 -3.29
N ALA A 273 24.58 30.68 -2.10
CA ALA A 273 23.70 31.84 -1.95
C ALA A 273 24.52 33.11 -1.71
N LYS A 274 24.78 33.88 -2.77
CA LYS A 274 25.52 35.15 -2.71
C LYS A 274 24.61 36.25 -2.18
N SER A 275 25.04 36.99 -1.16
CA SER A 275 24.38 38.23 -0.75
C SER A 275 24.95 39.42 -1.52
N ASN A 276 24.09 40.31 -2.01
CA ASN A 276 24.52 41.64 -2.45
C ASN A 276 24.76 42.56 -1.21
N PRO A 277 25.29 43.78 -1.39
CA PRO A 277 25.47 44.74 -0.29
C PRO A 277 24.19 45.13 0.45
N GLU A 278 23.03 44.94 -0.17
CA GLU A 278 21.70 45.21 0.40
C GLU A 278 21.15 44.00 1.19
N GLY A 279 21.89 42.89 1.26
CA GLY A 279 21.47 41.67 1.95
C GLY A 279 20.49 40.80 1.17
N VAL A 280 20.20 41.12 -0.10
CA VAL A 280 19.42 40.28 -1.00
C VAL A 280 20.29 39.12 -1.46
N HIS A 281 19.79 37.89 -1.33
CA HIS A 281 20.50 36.70 -1.75
C HIS A 281 20.10 36.29 -3.17
N TYR A 282 21.04 35.71 -3.91
CA TYR A 282 20.81 35.11 -5.21
C TYR A 282 21.65 33.84 -5.40
N PRO A 283 21.16 32.85 -6.17
CA PRO A 283 21.89 31.62 -6.42
C PRO A 283 23.03 31.88 -7.43
N CYS A 284 24.21 31.35 -7.15
CA CYS A 284 25.39 31.48 -7.99
C CYS A 284 26.26 30.22 -7.87
N GLY A 285 27.18 30.01 -8.81
CA GLY A 285 28.17 28.94 -8.82
C GLY A 285 29.54 29.45 -8.37
N ALA A 286 30.22 28.70 -7.48
CA ALA A 286 31.58 29.00 -7.04
C ALA A 286 32.51 27.81 -7.21
N THR A 287 33.70 28.05 -7.78
CA THR A 287 34.78 27.06 -7.87
C THR A 287 35.73 27.17 -6.67
N GLY A 288 36.33 26.06 -6.25
CA GLY A 288 37.33 26.04 -5.16
C GLY A 288 36.80 26.41 -3.77
N ALA A 289 35.48 26.43 -3.59
CA ALA A 289 34.84 26.78 -2.33
C ALA A 289 34.99 25.65 -1.29
N SER A 290 35.29 26.02 -0.04
CA SER A 290 35.23 25.07 1.06
C SER A 290 33.77 24.76 1.40
N THR A 291 33.40 23.49 1.34
CA THR A 291 32.04 22.99 1.64
C THR A 291 31.63 23.24 3.10
N CYS A 292 32.56 23.58 4.00
CA CYS A 292 32.25 23.84 5.41
C CYS A 292 31.62 25.21 5.66
N ASN A 293 31.67 26.16 4.72
CA ASN A 293 31.04 27.46 4.88
C ASN A 293 29.52 27.36 4.65
N SER A 294 28.73 27.89 5.57
CA SER A 294 27.26 27.84 5.52
C SER A 294 26.67 28.41 4.24
N HIS A 295 27.36 29.32 3.54
CA HIS A 295 26.92 29.86 2.25
C HIS A 295 26.81 28.83 1.11
N TYR A 296 27.48 27.68 1.25
CA TYR A 296 27.43 26.55 0.32
C TYR A 296 26.50 25.43 0.77
N GLN A 297 25.80 25.63 1.90
CA GLN A 297 24.98 24.61 2.52
C GLN A 297 23.50 24.87 2.25
N TRP A 298 22.82 23.79 1.86
CA TRP A 298 21.41 23.75 1.54
C TRP A 298 20.71 22.71 2.40
N CYS A 299 19.45 22.97 2.72
CA CYS A 299 18.54 22.00 3.27
C CYS A 299 17.61 21.51 2.16
N LEU A 300 17.56 20.19 1.96
CA LEU A 300 16.57 19.56 1.10
C LEU A 300 15.39 19.24 1.99
N VAL A 301 14.36 20.07 1.95
CA VAL A 301 13.13 19.82 2.71
C VAL A 301 12.20 19.03 1.79
N PRO A 302 12.04 17.71 1.98
CA PRO A 302 11.10 16.95 1.18
C PRO A 302 9.68 17.43 1.49
N LEU A 303 8.92 17.74 0.44
CA LEU A 303 7.51 18.04 0.61
C LEU A 303 6.78 16.72 0.90
N PRO A 304 5.99 16.65 1.97
CA PRO A 304 5.22 15.46 2.25
C PRO A 304 4.20 15.22 1.13
N ILE A 305 4.36 14.08 0.45
CA ILE A 305 3.34 13.58 -0.48
C ILE A 305 2.60 12.47 0.28
N PRO A 306 1.35 12.73 0.73
CA PRO A 306 0.56 11.70 1.39
C PRO A 306 0.30 10.56 0.42
N SER A 307 -0.16 9.42 0.93
CA SER A 307 -0.67 8.37 0.06
C SER A 307 -1.71 8.99 -0.88
N LEU A 308 -1.52 8.75 -2.17
CA LEU A 308 -2.44 9.21 -3.20
C LEU A 308 -3.74 8.41 -3.21
N PHE A 309 -3.67 7.20 -2.64
CA PHE A 309 -4.83 6.36 -2.43
C PHE A 309 -5.66 6.89 -1.26
N TRP A 310 -6.74 6.20 -0.92
CA TRP A 310 -7.53 6.52 0.27
C TRP A 310 -6.65 6.49 1.52
N THR A 311 -6.89 7.42 2.43
CA THR A 311 -6.13 7.61 3.67
C THR A 311 -7.03 8.00 4.82
N ALA A 312 -6.67 7.57 6.02
CA ALA A 312 -7.30 7.98 7.25
C ALA A 312 -6.45 9.11 7.88
N ILE A 313 -7.13 10.15 8.38
CA ILE A 313 -6.51 11.32 9.00
C ILE A 313 -6.78 11.23 10.51
N GLN A 314 -5.78 10.81 11.30
CA GLN A 314 -5.93 10.56 12.73
C GLN A 314 -5.19 11.60 13.56
N CYS A 315 -5.88 12.25 14.50
CA CYS A 315 -5.29 13.21 15.41
C CYS A 315 -4.39 12.48 16.42
N ARG A 316 -3.16 12.97 16.60
CA ARG A 316 -2.19 12.38 17.52
C ARG A 316 -2.60 12.49 18.99
N GLY A 317 -3.15 13.64 19.39
CA GLY A 317 -3.50 13.93 20.77
C GLY A 317 -4.75 13.19 21.25
N SER A 318 -5.76 13.05 20.38
CA SER A 318 -7.04 12.42 20.75
C SER A 318 -7.20 10.99 20.23
N GLY A 319 -6.37 10.56 19.28
CA GLY A 319 -6.53 9.30 18.56
C GLY A 319 -7.77 9.24 17.65
N LYS A 320 -8.54 10.34 17.54
CA LYS A 320 -9.77 10.40 16.72
C LYS A 320 -9.43 10.62 15.25
N PHE A 321 -10.30 10.12 14.39
CA PHE A 321 -10.21 10.28 12.95
C PHE A 321 -11.11 11.42 12.48
N ALA A 322 -10.67 12.16 11.47
CA ALA A 322 -11.54 13.08 10.74
C ALA A 322 -12.53 12.27 9.92
N ALA A 323 -13.84 12.55 10.09
CA ALA A 323 -14.89 11.91 9.33
C ALA A 323 -15.95 12.91 8.87
N GLN A 324 -16.61 12.62 7.76
CA GLN A 324 -17.67 13.45 7.23
C GLN A 324 -19.06 12.92 7.62
N CYS A 325 -19.86 13.73 8.30
CA CYS A 325 -21.27 13.44 8.58
C CYS A 325 -22.15 14.51 7.92
N GLY A 326 -22.82 14.15 6.82
CA GLY A 326 -23.51 15.12 5.97
C GLY A 326 -22.53 16.13 5.37
N GLY A 327 -22.78 17.43 5.57
CA GLY A 327 -21.86 18.50 5.15
C GLY A 327 -20.80 18.88 6.19
N SER A 328 -20.85 18.31 7.41
CA SER A 328 -19.99 18.69 8.53
C SER A 328 -18.86 17.70 8.75
N ILE A 329 -17.74 18.18 9.29
CA ILE A 329 -16.62 17.35 9.73
C ILE A 329 -16.79 17.04 11.22
N THR A 330 -16.66 15.77 11.56
CA THR A 330 -16.89 15.23 12.89
C THR A 330 -15.75 14.33 13.31
N ALA A 331 -15.65 14.12 14.62
CA ALA A 331 -14.75 13.14 15.20
C ALA A 331 -15.32 11.73 15.02
N SER A 332 -14.56 10.85 14.37
CA SER A 332 -14.82 9.42 14.38
C SER A 332 -13.82 8.70 15.29
N ASN A 333 -14.23 7.54 15.82
CA ASN A 333 -13.30 6.61 16.46
C ASN A 333 -12.54 5.76 15.43
N GLY A 334 -12.69 6.08 14.14
CA GLY A 334 -12.17 5.31 13.02
C GLY A 334 -13.26 4.40 12.45
N ALA A 335 -12.92 3.68 11.39
CA ALA A 335 -13.80 2.70 10.78
C ALA A 335 -14.14 1.63 11.80
N ARG A 336 -15.34 1.70 12.39
CA ARG A 336 -15.84 0.64 13.26
C ARG A 336 -16.40 -0.53 12.44
N GLY A 337 -16.88 -0.24 11.24
CA GLY A 337 -17.53 -1.18 10.30
C GLY A 337 -16.65 -1.63 9.12
N GLU A 338 -17.29 -2.34 8.16
CA GLU A 338 -16.77 -2.47 6.78
C GLU A 338 -16.54 -1.07 6.21
N VAL A 339 -15.29 -0.82 5.81
CA VAL A 339 -14.80 0.37 5.10
C VAL A 339 -15.62 1.64 5.40
N ASP A 340 -15.33 2.32 6.52
CA ASP A 340 -15.97 3.61 6.83
C ASP A 340 -15.51 4.68 5.84
N HIS A 341 -16.21 4.77 4.71
CA HIS A 341 -15.94 5.73 3.65
C HIS A 341 -16.03 7.17 4.16
N THR A 342 -16.69 7.43 5.29
CA THR A 342 -16.80 8.77 5.87
C THR A 342 -15.49 9.23 6.52
N ALA A 343 -14.66 8.31 7.02
CA ALA A 343 -13.36 8.60 7.62
C ALA A 343 -12.18 8.45 6.64
N GLN A 344 -12.48 8.15 5.37
CA GLN A 344 -11.51 7.95 4.32
C GLN A 344 -11.45 9.16 3.40
N TRP A 345 -10.24 9.66 3.23
CA TRP A 345 -9.95 10.87 2.51
C TRP A 345 -8.94 10.58 1.41
N ARG A 346 -8.91 11.43 0.40
CA ARG A 346 -7.90 11.37 -0.66
C ARG A 346 -7.35 12.76 -0.87
N PHE A 347 -6.03 12.86 -0.91
CA PHE A 347 -5.32 14.09 -1.19
C PHE A 347 -5.19 14.22 -2.71
N VAL A 348 -6.07 15.00 -3.31
CA VAL A 348 -6.07 15.26 -4.74
C VAL A 348 -5.34 16.56 -5.00
N THR A 349 -4.19 16.45 -5.64
CA THR A 349 -3.46 17.61 -6.16
C THR A 349 -4.34 18.30 -7.21
N GLN A 350 -4.67 19.58 -7.04
CA GLN A 350 -5.50 20.32 -7.99
C GLN A 350 -4.62 21.12 -8.95
N GLY A 351 -4.68 20.74 -10.23
CA GLY A 351 -3.86 21.34 -11.28
C GLY A 351 -2.38 21.31 -10.94
N ARG A 352 -1.71 22.46 -11.12
CA ARG A 352 -0.29 22.59 -10.86
C ARG A 352 0.00 22.80 -9.35
N ASN A 353 -0.85 23.35 -8.50
CA ASN A 353 -0.36 23.74 -7.17
C ASN A 353 0.10 22.57 -6.24
N PRO A 354 1.07 22.78 -5.32
CA PRO A 354 1.50 21.77 -4.34
C PRO A 354 0.51 21.60 -3.18
N TYR A 355 -0.72 22.05 -3.39
CA TYR A 355 -1.80 22.01 -2.44
C TYR A 355 -2.79 20.93 -2.88
N PHE A 356 -3.52 20.42 -1.89
CA PHE A 356 -4.43 19.32 -2.07
C PHE A 356 -5.85 19.80 -1.80
N THR A 357 -6.81 19.33 -2.61
CA THR A 357 -8.14 19.10 -2.05
C THR A 357 -8.09 17.78 -1.27
N ILE A 358 -8.89 17.70 -0.22
CA ILE A 358 -8.98 16.52 0.62
C ILE A 358 -10.39 15.97 0.44
N ASP A 359 -10.53 15.02 -0.47
CA ASP A 359 -11.83 14.52 -0.94
C ASP A 359 -12.25 13.31 -0.11
N ASN A 360 -13.48 13.29 0.37
CA ASN A 360 -14.04 12.17 1.11
C ASN A 360 -14.42 11.02 0.16
N ARG A 361 -14.10 9.76 0.53
CA ARG A 361 -14.44 8.59 -0.28
C ARG A 361 -15.95 8.39 -0.42
N GLY A 362 -16.68 8.58 0.68
CA GLY A 362 -18.10 8.23 0.74
C GLY A 362 -19.00 9.21 -0.02
N THR A 363 -18.66 10.49 0.02
CA THR A 363 -19.49 11.55 -0.58
C THR A 363 -18.89 12.14 -1.86
N GLY A 364 -17.57 12.01 -2.06
CA GLY A 364 -16.83 12.74 -3.08
C GLY A 364 -16.64 14.24 -2.76
N ASN A 365 -17.10 14.71 -1.60
CA ASN A 365 -16.97 16.11 -1.21
C ASN A 365 -15.54 16.44 -0.76
N SER A 366 -15.08 17.64 -1.10
CA SER A 366 -13.79 18.17 -0.68
C SER A 366 -13.91 18.95 0.63
N LEU A 367 -12.95 18.76 1.52
CA LEU A 367 -12.82 19.50 2.77
C LEU A 367 -12.62 21.00 2.52
N ARG A 368 -13.32 21.82 3.28
CA ARG A 368 -13.38 23.27 3.12
C ARG A 368 -13.27 24.01 4.46
N ASN A 369 -12.55 25.13 4.45
CA ASN A 369 -12.61 26.13 5.51
C ASN A 369 -12.79 27.52 4.88
N SER A 370 -14.01 28.06 4.97
CA SER A 370 -14.35 29.36 4.38
C SER A 370 -14.00 30.54 5.30
N SER A 371 -14.26 30.39 6.60
CA SER A 371 -13.93 31.39 7.61
C SER A 371 -14.01 30.80 9.02
N GLY A 372 -13.38 31.49 9.99
CA GLY A 372 -13.44 31.10 11.40
C GLY A 372 -13.00 29.66 11.64
N SER A 373 -13.61 29.00 12.64
CA SER A 373 -13.24 27.64 13.02
C SER A 373 -14.03 26.50 12.38
N SER A 374 -15.02 26.82 11.56
CA SER A 374 -15.88 25.79 10.95
C SER A 374 -15.15 24.99 9.88
N LEU A 375 -15.28 23.65 9.94
CA LEU A 375 -14.84 22.73 8.89
C LEU A 375 -16.07 22.05 8.27
N THR A 376 -16.19 22.14 6.96
CA THR A 376 -17.27 21.53 6.18
C THR A 376 -16.69 20.73 5.01
N ALA A 377 -17.53 19.95 4.33
CA ALA A 377 -17.16 19.33 3.06
C ALA A 377 -18.32 19.42 2.06
N ASP A 378 -18.02 19.90 0.85
CA ASP A 378 -18.98 20.00 -0.26
C ASP A 378 -18.30 19.69 -1.61
N ASN A 379 -19.05 19.66 -2.71
CA ASN A 379 -18.60 19.19 -4.02
C ASN A 379 -18.15 20.32 -4.99
N ASN A 380 -17.79 21.50 -4.49
CA ASN A 380 -17.46 22.64 -5.35
C ASN A 380 -16.04 23.23 -5.11
N PRO A 381 -14.96 22.48 -5.41
CA PRO A 381 -13.59 22.89 -5.13
C PRO A 381 -13.05 23.92 -6.14
N THR A 382 -13.61 25.13 -6.14
CA THR A 382 -13.26 26.21 -7.08
C THR A 382 -12.52 27.38 -6.45
N SER A 383 -12.38 27.41 -5.12
CA SER A 383 -11.74 28.52 -4.39
C SER A 383 -10.56 28.06 -3.51
N ASN A 384 -9.77 29.01 -3.02
CA ASN A 384 -8.67 28.72 -2.11
C ASN A 384 -9.10 28.12 -0.75
N GLU A 385 -10.39 28.16 -0.43
CA GLU A 385 -10.96 27.59 0.79
C GLU A 385 -10.88 26.05 0.82
N TYR A 386 -10.66 25.40 -0.32
CA TYR A 386 -10.53 23.95 -0.46
C TYR A 386 -9.09 23.47 -0.59
N TYR A 387 -8.13 24.39 -0.67
CA TYR A 387 -6.72 24.03 -0.84
C TYR A 387 -6.03 23.95 0.51
N TRP A 388 -5.39 22.81 0.72
CA TRP A 388 -4.69 22.47 1.94
C TRP A 388 -3.22 22.21 1.65
N ALA A 389 -2.34 22.84 2.44
CA ALA A 389 -0.92 22.55 2.49
C ALA A 389 -0.65 21.52 3.59
N LEU A 390 0.28 20.60 3.31
CA LEU A 390 0.82 19.67 4.29
C LEU A 390 2.20 20.14 4.72
N ASP A 391 2.37 20.31 6.02
CA ASP A 391 3.65 20.60 6.65
C ASP A 391 4.04 19.40 7.51
N ALA A 392 5.16 18.75 7.18
CA ALA A 392 5.60 17.55 7.87
C ALA A 392 6.62 17.91 8.95
N GLU A 393 6.29 17.53 10.18
CA GLU A 393 7.21 17.58 11.31
C GLU A 393 7.49 16.13 11.74
N ARG A 394 8.56 15.55 11.20
CA ARG A 394 8.90 14.13 11.36
C ARG A 394 7.87 13.21 10.71
N GLU A 395 7.13 12.43 11.50
CA GLU A 395 6.13 11.45 11.05
C GLU A 395 4.70 12.02 11.07
N ASP A 396 4.53 13.21 11.65
CA ASP A 396 3.25 13.87 11.79
C ASP A 396 3.09 14.98 10.75
N TYR A 397 1.84 15.27 10.43
CA TYR A 397 1.45 16.34 9.51
C TYR A 397 0.63 17.41 10.22
N ASN A 398 0.87 18.65 9.83
CA ASN A 398 -0.06 19.74 10.00
C ASN A 398 -0.72 20.03 8.66
N ILE A 399 -2.04 20.21 8.69
CA ILE A 399 -2.89 20.39 7.53
C ILE A 399 -3.42 21.82 7.56
N THR A 400 -2.83 22.72 6.78
CA THR A 400 -3.13 24.15 6.81
C THR A 400 -3.95 24.58 5.61
N ASN A 401 -5.06 25.28 5.84
CA ASN A 401 -5.87 25.88 4.78
C ASN A 401 -5.15 27.08 4.16
N LEU A 402 -5.21 27.18 2.84
CA LEU A 402 -4.49 28.23 2.12
C LEU A 402 -5.16 29.60 2.20
N SER A 403 -6.50 29.64 2.24
CA SER A 403 -7.26 30.90 2.30
C SER A 403 -7.17 31.54 3.69
N THR A 404 -7.42 30.75 4.72
CA THR A 404 -7.54 31.27 6.10
C THR A 404 -6.26 31.17 6.92
N CYS A 405 -5.26 30.41 6.44
CA CYS A 405 -4.07 30.03 7.21
C CYS A 405 -4.39 29.25 8.50
N ASN A 406 -5.62 28.76 8.66
CA ASN A 406 -6.03 27.94 9.79
C ASN A 406 -5.55 26.49 9.62
N VAL A 407 -5.25 25.84 10.72
CA VAL A 407 -4.84 24.44 10.78
C VAL A 407 -5.99 23.56 11.23
N ILE A 408 -6.11 22.35 10.69
CA ILE A 408 -7.05 21.35 11.24
C ILE A 408 -6.54 20.96 12.64
N ALA A 409 -7.41 21.04 13.64
CA ALA A 409 -7.07 20.76 15.03
C ALA A 409 -8.20 20.06 15.77
N TRP A 410 -7.82 19.28 16.78
CA TRP A 410 -8.72 18.75 17.80
C TRP A 410 -8.85 19.74 18.95
N ALA A 411 -10.04 20.26 19.20
CA ALA A 411 -10.29 21.13 20.34
C ALA A 411 -11.77 21.08 20.75
N ASP A 412 -12.02 21.20 22.06
CA ASP A 412 -13.36 21.19 22.64
C ASP A 412 -14.21 19.97 22.24
N GLY A 413 -13.56 18.80 22.12
CA GLY A 413 -14.20 17.55 21.75
C GLY A 413 -14.56 17.42 20.27
N ASN A 414 -14.13 18.36 19.42
CA ASN A 414 -14.47 18.41 18.00
C ASN A 414 -13.24 18.64 17.12
N ILE A 415 -13.41 18.35 15.83
CA ILE A 415 -12.42 18.69 14.79
C ILE A 415 -12.83 20.02 14.18
N GLN A 416 -11.94 21.00 14.25
CA GLN A 416 -12.19 22.37 13.79
C GLN A 416 -10.94 22.97 13.15
N ALA A 417 -11.11 24.07 12.42
CA ALA A 417 -10.00 24.85 11.88
C ALA A 417 -9.59 25.89 12.92
N LEU A 418 -8.35 25.94 13.37
CA LEU A 418 -7.91 26.96 14.34
C LEU A 418 -6.84 27.84 13.70
N PRO A 419 -6.71 29.12 14.10
CA PRO A 419 -5.54 29.91 13.73
C PRO A 419 -4.26 29.14 13.99
N GLY A 420 -3.27 29.33 13.11
CA GLY A 420 -1.94 28.76 13.31
C GLY A 420 -1.40 29.07 14.72
N GLY A 421 -0.70 28.12 15.32
CA GLY A 421 -0.21 28.22 16.69
C GLY A 421 0.97 27.29 16.93
N LYS A 422 1.40 27.18 18.19
CA LYS A 422 2.43 26.21 18.56
C LYS A 422 1.95 24.80 18.18
N MET A 423 2.82 24.04 17.52
CA MET A 423 2.55 22.62 17.23
C MET A 423 2.42 21.86 18.56
N ASP A 424 1.29 21.18 18.71
CA ASP A 424 0.99 20.28 19.81
C ASP A 424 0.31 19.02 19.25
N ALA A 425 0.15 18.00 20.09
CA ALA A 425 -0.40 16.72 19.67
C ALA A 425 -1.83 16.84 19.10
N ASN A 426 -2.60 17.88 19.47
CA ASN A 426 -3.96 18.10 18.96
C ASN A 426 -3.99 18.78 17.58
N ARG A 427 -2.86 19.32 17.12
CA ARG A 427 -2.67 19.93 15.78
C ARG A 427 -1.83 19.05 14.85
N GLN A 428 -1.38 17.90 15.34
CA GLN A 428 -0.59 16.91 14.62
C GLN A 428 -1.46 15.73 14.20
N TRP A 429 -1.31 15.32 12.94
CA TRP A 429 -2.12 14.28 12.32
C TRP A 429 -1.24 13.19 11.72
N PHE A 430 -1.60 11.94 11.97
CA PHE A 430 -1.11 10.79 11.22
C PHE A 430 -1.96 10.63 9.96
N ILE A 431 -1.32 10.60 8.79
CA ILE A 431 -1.96 10.37 7.50
C ILE A 431 -1.50 9.00 7.00
N ASN A 432 -2.33 7.99 7.20
CA ASN A 432 -2.00 6.61 6.86
C ASN A 432 -2.86 6.13 5.70
N ALA A 433 -2.27 5.44 4.72
CA ALA A 433 -3.05 4.80 3.66
C ALA A 433 -4.16 3.95 4.29
N SER A 434 -5.41 4.23 3.92
CA SER A 434 -6.62 3.60 4.41
C SER A 434 -6.80 2.27 3.69
N LEU A 435 -5.81 1.41 3.85
CA LEU A 435 -5.95 -0.01 3.64
C LEU A 435 -6.23 -0.56 5.04
N GLN A 436 -7.51 -0.55 5.43
CA GLN A 436 -8.00 -1.32 6.58
C GLN A 436 -7.35 -0.95 7.93
N SER A 437 -7.07 0.34 8.14
CA SER A 437 -6.13 0.84 9.15
C SER A 437 -6.56 0.74 10.62
N VAL A 438 -7.77 0.27 10.94
CA VAL A 438 -8.06 -0.12 12.32
C VAL A 438 -7.62 -1.58 12.50
N PRO A 439 -6.56 -1.86 13.28
CA PRO A 439 -6.15 -3.24 13.53
C PRO A 439 -7.33 -3.99 14.16
N SER A 440 -7.85 -4.95 13.40
CA SER A 440 -8.87 -5.89 13.85
C SER A 440 -8.28 -7.29 13.87
N PHE A 441 -8.80 -8.12 14.77
CA PHE A 441 -8.33 -9.46 15.01
C PHE A 441 -9.44 -10.47 14.84
N ALA A 442 -9.17 -11.54 14.11
CA ALA A 442 -9.86 -12.79 14.32
C ALA A 442 -9.45 -13.35 15.68
N LEU A 443 -10.43 -13.72 16.48
CA LEU A 443 -10.21 -14.41 17.75
C LEU A 443 -10.29 -15.90 17.47
N ILE A 444 -9.14 -16.54 17.23
CA ILE A 444 -9.09 -17.97 16.88
C ILE A 444 -8.93 -18.83 18.13
N ASN A 445 -9.89 -19.70 18.40
CA ASN A 445 -9.85 -20.57 19.56
C ASN A 445 -8.72 -21.61 19.43
N ALA A 446 -7.93 -21.79 20.49
CA ALA A 446 -6.77 -22.69 20.47
C ALA A 446 -7.12 -24.18 20.45
N LYS A 447 -8.35 -24.57 20.83
CA LYS A 447 -8.83 -25.95 20.73
C LYS A 447 -9.46 -26.22 19.36
N THR A 448 -10.39 -25.38 18.92
CA THR A 448 -11.20 -25.67 17.73
C THR A 448 -10.56 -25.17 16.44
N GLY A 449 -9.64 -24.19 16.52
CA GLY A 449 -9.06 -23.54 15.35
C GLY A 449 -10.03 -22.63 14.61
N MET A 450 -11.23 -22.42 15.14
CA MET A 450 -12.27 -21.61 14.54
C MET A 450 -12.20 -20.17 15.09
N ALA A 451 -12.54 -19.18 14.26
CA ALA A 451 -12.63 -17.79 14.66
C ALA A 451 -14.01 -17.45 15.26
N LEU A 452 -14.03 -16.57 16.26
CA LEU A 452 -15.26 -16.00 16.79
C LEU A 452 -15.92 -15.13 15.71
N GLY A 453 -17.16 -15.43 15.34
CA GLY A 453 -17.91 -14.77 14.28
C GLY A 453 -19.21 -14.15 14.77
N TYR A 454 -19.57 -13.01 14.18
CA TYR A 454 -20.86 -12.35 14.34
C TYR A 454 -21.86 -12.84 13.30
N VAL A 455 -23.10 -13.10 13.72
CA VAL A 455 -24.22 -13.40 12.83
C VAL A 455 -25.24 -12.27 12.93
N PRO A 456 -25.47 -11.50 11.86
CA PRO A 456 -26.44 -10.41 11.88
C PRO A 456 -27.86 -10.91 12.15
N ASN A 457 -28.54 -10.38 13.17
CA ASN A 457 -30.00 -10.37 13.27
C ASN A 457 -30.50 -8.92 13.47
N VAL A 458 -31.83 -8.73 13.42
CA VAL A 458 -32.51 -7.43 13.24
C VAL A 458 -32.26 -6.40 14.37
N SER A 459 -31.74 -6.79 15.54
CA SER A 459 -31.51 -5.87 16.68
C SER A 459 -30.37 -6.27 17.64
N SER A 460 -29.94 -7.53 17.59
CA SER A 460 -28.83 -8.11 18.35
C SER A 460 -28.24 -9.23 17.50
N GLY A 461 -26.93 -9.45 17.54
CA GLY A 461 -26.32 -10.55 16.80
C GLY A 461 -26.06 -11.75 17.69
N SER A 462 -26.28 -12.95 17.16
CA SER A 462 -25.74 -14.16 17.78
C SER A 462 -24.25 -14.27 17.46
N ILE A 463 -23.51 -14.89 18.38
CA ILE A 463 -22.10 -15.21 18.18
C ILE A 463 -21.96 -16.68 17.80
N MET A 464 -21.14 -16.96 16.79
CA MET A 464 -20.81 -18.31 16.33
C MET A 464 -19.29 -18.50 16.24
N THR A 465 -18.86 -19.69 15.88
CA THR A 465 -17.50 -19.94 15.43
C THR A 465 -17.48 -20.28 13.94
N ASP A 466 -16.50 -19.77 13.22
CA ASP A 466 -16.42 -19.85 11.76
C ASP A 466 -14.97 -20.08 11.29
N ARG A 467 -14.81 -20.75 10.14
CA ARG A 467 -13.51 -20.92 9.48
C ARG A 467 -13.12 -19.70 8.67
N ALA A 468 -14.09 -18.91 8.21
CA ALA A 468 -13.84 -17.70 7.42
C ALA A 468 -13.34 -16.55 8.32
N PHE A 469 -12.20 -16.75 8.96
CA PHE A 469 -11.67 -15.78 9.92
C PHE A 469 -11.25 -14.48 9.24
N ASN A 470 -10.99 -14.49 7.93
CA ASN A 470 -10.76 -13.30 7.13
C ASN A 470 -12.05 -12.51 6.83
N SER A 471 -13.24 -13.08 7.05
CA SER A 471 -14.49 -12.34 6.89
C SER A 471 -14.61 -11.25 7.96
N TYR A 472 -15.12 -10.07 7.57
CA TYR A 472 -15.36 -8.98 8.52
C TYR A 472 -16.28 -9.36 9.69
N ARG A 473 -17.16 -10.35 9.50
CA ARG A 473 -17.98 -10.89 10.59
C ARG A 473 -17.15 -11.57 11.69
N CYS A 474 -15.97 -12.07 11.35
CA CYS A 474 -15.04 -12.72 12.28
C CYS A 474 -13.98 -11.78 12.84
N GLN A 475 -14.06 -10.49 12.49
CA GLN A 475 -13.06 -9.49 12.84
C GLN A 475 -13.51 -8.62 14.00
N TRP A 476 -12.60 -8.43 14.95
CA TRP A 476 -12.87 -7.74 16.21
C TRP A 476 -11.82 -6.68 16.51
N MET A 477 -12.25 -5.47 16.83
CA MET A 477 -11.38 -4.38 17.27
C MET A 477 -11.39 -4.28 18.79
N PHE A 478 -10.29 -3.83 19.36
CA PHE A 478 -10.15 -3.62 20.79
C PHE A 478 -10.12 -2.12 21.10
N GLN A 479 -11.16 -1.63 21.77
CA GLN A 479 -11.21 -0.25 22.26
C GLN A 479 -10.92 -0.25 23.77
N GLN A 480 -9.82 0.35 24.20
CA GLN A 480 -9.56 0.53 25.63
C GLN A 480 -10.56 1.55 26.22
N VAL A 481 -11.25 1.16 27.30
CA VAL A 481 -12.27 2.00 27.97
C VAL A 481 -11.92 2.31 29.43
N GLY A 482 -10.78 1.83 29.93
CA GLY A 482 -10.26 2.12 31.26
C GLY A 482 -9.16 1.15 31.67
N THR A 483 -8.85 1.15 32.96
CA THR A 483 -8.03 0.13 33.62
C THR A 483 -8.78 -0.48 34.79
N ASP A 484 -8.41 -1.69 35.20
CA ASP A 484 -8.95 -2.33 36.41
C ASP A 484 -8.16 -1.91 37.66
N THR A 485 -8.44 -2.56 38.80
CA THR A 485 -7.78 -2.26 40.07
C THR A 485 -6.28 -2.57 40.08
N ASP A 486 -5.82 -3.41 39.15
CA ASP A 486 -4.42 -3.82 38.99
C ASP A 486 -3.74 -3.04 37.84
N ASP A 487 -4.36 -1.92 37.43
CA ASP A 487 -3.98 -1.07 36.30
C ASP A 487 -3.92 -1.83 34.96
N GLN A 488 -4.62 -2.97 34.86
CA GLN A 488 -4.70 -3.73 33.61
C GLN A 488 -5.70 -3.08 32.68
N PRO A 489 -5.39 -2.95 31.38
CA PRO A 489 -6.29 -2.33 30.43
C PRO A 489 -7.59 -3.13 30.27
N ILE A 490 -8.72 -2.41 30.30
CA ILE A 490 -10.05 -2.95 30.04
C ILE A 490 -10.48 -2.56 28.63
N TYR A 491 -10.96 -3.53 27.87
CA TYR A 491 -11.35 -3.35 26.48
C TYR A 491 -12.83 -3.60 26.26
N VAL A 492 -13.41 -2.89 25.30
CA VAL A 492 -14.61 -3.31 24.59
C VAL A 492 -14.17 -3.97 23.29
N ILE A 493 -14.71 -5.15 22.99
CA ILE A 493 -14.35 -5.96 21.82
C ILE A 493 -15.45 -5.78 20.78
N ILE A 494 -15.18 -5.01 19.73
CA ILE A 494 -16.18 -4.50 18.77
C ILE A 494 -16.08 -5.29 17.48
N ASN A 495 -17.19 -5.85 16.99
CA ASN A 495 -17.24 -6.55 15.71
C ASN A 495 -17.14 -5.58 14.54
N LYS A 496 -16.28 -5.88 13.58
CA LYS A 496 -16.01 -5.03 12.42
C LYS A 496 -17.12 -5.00 11.38
N LEU A 497 -18.03 -5.98 11.36
CA LEU A 497 -19.15 -5.94 10.41
C LEU A 497 -20.32 -5.10 10.92
N SER A 498 -20.51 -4.99 12.25
CA SER A 498 -21.77 -4.52 12.83
C SER A 498 -21.65 -3.41 13.86
N ASP A 499 -20.45 -3.02 14.27
CA ASP A 499 -20.17 -2.13 15.41
C ASP A 499 -20.69 -2.64 16.76
N ASN A 500 -21.30 -3.84 16.79
CA ASN A 500 -21.76 -4.45 18.02
C ASN A 500 -20.59 -5.00 18.83
N VAL A 501 -20.75 -5.00 20.14
CA VAL A 501 -19.72 -5.41 21.09
C VAL A 501 -20.00 -6.79 21.62
N LEU A 502 -18.93 -7.54 21.87
CA LEU A 502 -19.02 -8.82 22.53
C LEU A 502 -19.60 -8.61 23.93
N ASP A 503 -20.79 -9.15 24.18
CA ASP A 503 -21.52 -9.06 25.43
C ASP A 503 -21.60 -10.42 26.09
N HIS A 504 -21.37 -10.46 27.40
CA HIS A 504 -21.79 -11.58 28.24
C HIS A 504 -23.19 -11.30 28.79
N TRP A 505 -24.17 -11.38 27.89
CA TRP A 505 -25.55 -10.99 28.09
C TRP A 505 -26.18 -11.66 29.31
N GLY A 506 -26.61 -10.83 30.27
CA GLY A 506 -27.20 -11.26 31.54
C GLY A 506 -26.29 -12.14 32.39
N GLY A 507 -25.01 -12.30 32.03
CA GLY A 507 -24.08 -13.25 32.65
C GLY A 507 -24.35 -14.73 32.34
N VAL A 508 -25.16 -15.00 31.31
CA VAL A 508 -25.63 -16.37 30.96
C VAL A 508 -25.09 -16.86 29.62
N ARG A 509 -24.99 -16.00 28.60
CA ARG A 509 -24.54 -16.37 27.26
C ARG A 509 -23.79 -15.25 26.57
N ILE A 510 -23.10 -15.58 25.48
CA ILE A 510 -22.35 -14.62 24.67
C ILE A 510 -23.20 -14.13 23.51
N GLU A 511 -23.31 -12.81 23.35
CA GLU A 511 -24.03 -12.14 22.26
C GLU A 511 -23.20 -10.97 21.70
N ALA A 512 -23.69 -10.38 20.61
CA ALA A 512 -23.23 -9.10 20.12
C ALA A 512 -24.36 -8.06 20.25
N LEU A 513 -24.09 -6.99 21.00
CA LEU A 513 -25.07 -5.94 21.28
C LEU A 513 -24.53 -4.54 20.99
N ASN A 514 -25.42 -3.55 20.98
CA ASN A 514 -25.03 -2.16 20.77
C ASN A 514 -23.95 -1.73 21.78
N ASN A 515 -22.94 -1.02 21.30
CA ASN A 515 -21.80 -0.59 22.12
C ASN A 515 -22.23 0.38 23.23
N ASP A 516 -22.39 -0.14 24.45
CA ASP A 516 -22.44 0.65 25.68
C ASP A 516 -21.12 0.45 26.46
N PRO A 517 -20.16 1.39 26.39
CA PRO A 517 -18.89 1.24 27.08
C PRO A 517 -19.03 1.37 28.60
N VAL A 518 -20.18 1.81 29.14
CA VAL A 518 -20.44 1.88 30.59
C VAL A 518 -20.88 0.53 31.13
N ASN A 519 -21.56 -0.28 30.31
CA ASN A 519 -22.00 -1.62 30.69
C ASN A 519 -20.80 -2.55 30.96
N ARG A 520 -20.66 -3.02 32.21
CA ARG A 520 -19.59 -3.93 32.62
C ARG A 520 -19.62 -5.29 31.91
N HIS A 521 -20.76 -5.69 31.34
CA HIS A 521 -20.87 -6.92 30.57
C HIS A 521 -20.24 -6.81 29.16
N HIS A 522 -20.05 -5.60 28.64
CA HIS A 522 -19.35 -5.33 27.38
C HIS A 522 -17.83 -5.22 27.54
N ARG A 523 -17.34 -5.24 28.79
CA ARG A 523 -15.96 -4.97 29.15
C ARG A 523 -15.20 -6.27 29.40
N TRP A 524 -14.02 -6.39 28.80
CA TRP A 524 -13.18 -7.59 28.81
C TRP A 524 -11.75 -7.24 29.20
N ARG A 525 -11.12 -8.12 29.97
CA ARG A 525 -9.68 -8.11 30.25
C ARG A 525 -8.99 -9.16 29.39
N LEU A 526 -7.80 -8.83 28.89
CA LEU A 526 -6.95 -9.79 28.21
C LEU A 526 -5.93 -10.33 29.21
N VAL A 527 -5.97 -11.63 29.46
CA VAL A 527 -5.04 -12.30 30.37
C VAL A 527 -4.15 -13.23 29.55
N PRO A 528 -2.82 -13.03 29.52
CA PRO A 528 -1.92 -13.97 28.85
C PRO A 528 -2.02 -15.37 29.46
N CYS A 529 -2.37 -16.39 28.66
CA CYS A 529 -2.42 -17.79 29.11
C CYS A 529 -1.10 -18.51 28.88
N HIS A 530 -0.51 -18.28 27.71
CA HIS A 530 0.76 -18.85 27.24
C HIS A 530 1.34 -17.92 26.18
N LYS A 531 2.59 -18.15 25.74
CA LYS A 531 3.39 -17.31 24.82
C LYS A 531 2.65 -16.68 23.61
N ARG A 532 1.58 -17.29 23.09
CA ARG A 532 0.82 -16.76 21.94
C ARG A 532 -0.70 -16.71 22.16
N TYR A 533 -1.17 -17.03 23.36
CA TYR A 533 -2.59 -17.20 23.64
C TYR A 533 -3.05 -16.26 24.75
N PHE A 534 -4.26 -15.73 24.57
CA PHE A 534 -4.95 -14.86 25.50
C PHE A 534 -6.24 -15.51 25.98
N ALA A 535 -6.59 -15.26 27.23
CA ALA A 535 -7.91 -15.46 27.78
C ALA A 535 -8.64 -14.12 27.79
N PHE A 536 -9.92 -14.12 27.44
CA PHE A 536 -10.78 -12.97 27.60
C PHE A 536 -11.66 -13.16 28.84
N VAL A 537 -11.51 -12.27 29.82
CA VAL A 537 -12.23 -12.33 31.10
C VAL A 537 -13.22 -11.18 31.17
N ASN A 538 -14.51 -11.50 31.29
CA ASN A 538 -15.55 -10.49 31.40
C ASN A 538 -15.44 -9.73 32.73
N VAL A 539 -15.53 -8.41 32.71
CA VAL A 539 -15.35 -7.54 33.89
C VAL A 539 -16.55 -7.57 34.85
N SER A 540 -17.76 -7.87 34.36
CA SER A 540 -18.95 -8.01 35.20
C SER A 540 -18.94 -9.33 35.95
N THR A 541 -18.70 -10.44 35.23
CA THR A 541 -18.92 -11.78 35.79
C THR A 541 -17.65 -12.52 36.21
N GLY A 542 -16.46 -12.05 35.82
CA GLY A 542 -15.20 -12.77 36.02
C GLY A 542 -15.08 -14.08 35.23
N LYS A 543 -16.02 -14.36 34.33
CA LYS A 543 -16.03 -15.58 33.51
C LYS A 543 -15.14 -15.44 32.27
N TYR A 544 -14.61 -16.56 31.82
CA TYR A 544 -13.73 -16.67 30.67
C TYR A 544 -14.53 -16.97 29.40
N LEU A 545 -14.24 -16.27 28.31
CA LEU A 545 -14.71 -16.65 26.98
C LEU A 545 -14.11 -18.01 26.61
N TYR A 546 -14.96 -18.97 26.25
CA TYR A 546 -14.53 -20.30 25.82
C TYR A 546 -15.37 -20.82 24.67
N ASP A 547 -14.78 -21.75 23.92
CA ASP A 547 -15.45 -22.53 22.89
C ASP A 547 -15.07 -24.01 23.06
N ASP A 548 -16.09 -24.87 23.15
CA ASP A 548 -15.93 -26.31 23.28
C ASP A 548 -16.22 -27.09 21.99
N GLY A 549 -16.63 -26.40 20.92
CA GLY A 549 -17.05 -26.96 19.62
C GLY A 549 -18.56 -26.86 19.37
N ASN A 550 -19.34 -26.35 20.33
CA ASN A 550 -20.77 -26.09 20.13
C ASN A 550 -21.01 -24.62 19.76
N ALA A 551 -21.22 -23.78 20.76
CA ALA A 551 -21.41 -22.35 20.62
C ALA A 551 -20.49 -21.63 21.62
N PRO A 552 -19.85 -20.51 21.23
CA PRO A 552 -19.07 -19.69 22.15
C PRO A 552 -19.88 -19.30 23.38
N ASN A 553 -19.29 -19.46 24.57
CA ASN A 553 -19.94 -19.14 25.82
C ASN A 553 -18.95 -18.57 26.85
N ALA A 554 -19.42 -18.18 28.04
CA ALA A 554 -18.60 -17.73 29.15
C ALA A 554 -18.75 -18.65 30.36
N GLY A 555 -17.62 -19.18 30.83
CA GLY A 555 -17.55 -20.20 31.87
C GLY A 555 -16.72 -19.77 33.07
N ASN A 556 -16.92 -20.44 34.20
CA ASN A 556 -16.06 -20.24 35.37
C ASN A 556 -14.62 -20.66 35.05
N ALA A 557 -13.66 -20.01 35.69
CA ALA A 557 -12.25 -20.36 35.58
C ALA A 557 -12.03 -21.84 35.94
N VAL A 558 -11.32 -22.59 35.10
CA VAL A 558 -10.82 -23.92 35.45
C VAL A 558 -9.50 -23.74 36.20
N GLY A 559 -9.54 -23.19 37.42
CA GLY A 559 -8.33 -22.99 38.26
C GLY A 559 -7.19 -22.23 37.57
N THR A 560 -5.93 -22.57 37.87
CA THR A 560 -4.76 -22.11 37.12
C THR A 560 -4.81 -22.68 35.70
N MET A 561 -5.02 -21.83 34.70
CA MET A 561 -5.03 -22.24 33.30
C MET A 561 -3.78 -23.04 32.95
N THR A 562 -3.99 -24.30 32.59
CA THR A 562 -2.94 -25.17 32.07
C THR A 562 -3.07 -25.28 30.56
N ASP A 563 -2.04 -25.83 29.89
CA ASP A 563 -2.13 -26.16 28.46
C ASP A 563 -3.31 -27.10 28.12
N LYS A 564 -3.96 -27.71 29.12
CA LYS A 564 -5.16 -28.54 28.94
C LYS A 564 -6.44 -27.70 28.74
N ASP A 565 -6.42 -26.41 29.05
CA ASP A 565 -7.58 -25.52 28.99
C ASP A 565 -7.63 -24.69 27.69
N ARG A 566 -7.21 -25.29 26.56
CA ARG A 566 -7.15 -24.62 25.25
C ARG A 566 -8.50 -24.06 24.79
N ARG A 567 -9.61 -24.52 25.37
CA ARG A 567 -10.97 -23.99 25.13
C ARG A 567 -11.12 -22.52 25.48
N CYS A 568 -10.40 -22.03 26.47
CA CYS A 568 -10.47 -20.64 26.93
C CYS A 568 -9.31 -19.79 26.38
N CYS A 569 -8.45 -20.38 25.56
CA CYS A 569 -7.27 -19.74 25.00
C CYS A 569 -7.56 -19.34 23.56
N TRP A 570 -7.23 -18.10 23.22
CA TRP A 570 -7.52 -17.50 21.92
C TRP A 570 -6.25 -16.87 21.34
N THR A 571 -6.08 -17.01 20.03
CA THR A 571 -5.02 -16.33 19.28
C THR A 571 -5.63 -15.10 18.65
N LEU A 572 -4.96 -13.96 18.80
CA LEU A 572 -5.29 -12.75 18.05
C LEU A 572 -4.63 -12.84 16.68
N VAL A 573 -5.45 -12.90 15.63
CA VAL A 573 -5.01 -12.97 14.24
C VAL A 573 -5.41 -11.70 13.51
N SER A 574 -4.48 -10.77 13.28
CA SER A 574 -4.82 -9.51 12.60
C SER A 574 -5.41 -9.81 11.21
N HIS A 575 -6.43 -9.06 10.82
CA HIS A 575 -6.94 -9.05 9.45
C HIS A 575 -6.36 -7.89 8.69
N ARG A 576 -5.62 -8.21 7.64
CA ARG A 576 -5.32 -7.34 6.52
C ARG A 576 -5.41 -8.17 5.24
N ASP A 577 -6.21 -7.69 4.30
CA ASP A 577 -7.06 -8.46 3.39
C ASP A 577 -6.41 -9.53 2.51
N SER A 578 -7.11 -10.68 2.40
CA SER A 578 -7.38 -11.57 1.23
C SER A 578 -7.15 -13.10 1.37
N ILE A 579 -8.23 -13.84 1.12
CA ILE A 579 -8.41 -15.23 0.63
C ILE A 579 -7.75 -16.44 1.36
N TYR A 580 -6.81 -16.32 2.29
CA TYR A 580 -6.19 -17.52 2.91
C TYR A 580 -6.06 -17.50 4.43
N ASP A 581 -5.86 -18.70 5.00
CA ASP A 581 -5.74 -19.00 6.43
C ASP A 581 -4.42 -18.47 7.06
N THR A 582 -4.13 -17.19 6.86
CA THR A 582 -3.00 -16.46 7.42
C THR A 582 -3.16 -16.09 8.91
N ILE A 583 -2.33 -16.66 9.79
CA ILE A 583 -2.23 -16.29 11.22
C ILE A 583 -1.24 -15.11 11.39
N ILE A 584 -1.76 -13.91 11.62
CA ILE A 584 -0.97 -12.70 11.91
C ILE A 584 -0.84 -12.47 13.43
N LEU A 585 0.39 -12.43 13.96
CA LEU A 585 0.66 -12.04 15.34
C LEU A 585 0.98 -10.54 15.42
N ASP A 586 0.13 -9.74 16.08
CA ASP A 586 0.35 -8.30 16.32
C ASP A 586 0.90 -8.04 17.73
N THR A 587 1.85 -7.10 17.85
CA THR A 587 2.52 -6.77 19.11
C THR A 587 1.96 -5.59 19.88
N ASP A 588 1.12 -4.74 19.30
CA ASP A 588 0.65 -3.52 19.98
C ASP A 588 -0.21 -3.84 21.22
N ILE A 589 -0.92 -4.98 21.19
CA ILE A 589 -1.65 -5.52 22.34
C ILE A 589 -0.72 -6.19 23.36
N THR A 590 0.44 -6.70 22.93
CA THR A 590 1.37 -7.48 23.78
C THR A 590 2.38 -6.62 24.54
N THR A 591 2.64 -5.39 24.09
CA THR A 591 3.76 -4.56 24.60
C THR A 591 3.64 -4.20 26.08
N PRO A 592 2.47 -3.81 26.63
CA PRO A 592 2.31 -3.57 28.08
C PRO A 592 2.62 -4.81 28.94
N TYR A 593 2.42 -6.01 28.38
CA TYR A 593 2.64 -7.29 29.06
C TYR A 593 4.08 -7.81 28.96
N LEU A 594 4.83 -7.37 27.93
CA LEU A 594 6.25 -7.72 27.77
C LEU A 594 7.16 -6.86 28.66
N GLU A 595 6.75 -5.63 28.96
CA GLU A 595 7.52 -4.70 29.82
C GLU A 595 7.21 -4.86 31.31
N SER A 596 6.02 -5.37 31.68
CA SER A 596 5.71 -5.73 33.05
C SER A 596 6.47 -7.01 33.46
N ARG A 597 7.21 -6.95 34.57
CA ARG A 597 8.12 -8.01 35.09
C ARG A 597 7.43 -9.33 35.49
N HIS A 598 6.21 -9.61 35.02
CA HIS A 598 5.39 -10.75 35.42
C HIS A 598 5.59 -12.01 34.57
N ILE A 599 6.36 -11.96 33.47
CA ILE A 599 6.86 -13.18 32.81
C ILE A 599 8.12 -13.64 33.56
N VAL A 600 7.91 -14.41 34.63
CA VAL A 600 9.00 -15.14 35.30
C VAL A 600 9.66 -16.04 34.25
N GLN A 601 10.91 -15.72 33.87
CA GLN A 601 11.77 -16.67 33.16
C GLN A 601 11.87 -17.93 34.03
N ARG A 602 11.12 -18.98 33.66
CA ARG A 602 11.30 -20.29 34.28
C ARG A 602 12.74 -20.72 33.99
N THR A 603 13.53 -20.83 35.05
CA THR A 603 14.83 -21.49 35.01
C THR A 603 14.65 -22.86 34.38
N PRO A 604 15.47 -23.24 33.38
CA PRO A 604 15.29 -24.51 32.69
C PRO A 604 15.47 -25.65 33.70
N LYS A 605 14.38 -26.37 34.00
CA LYS A 605 14.49 -27.64 34.73
C LYS A 605 15.33 -28.58 33.87
N LYS A 606 16.40 -29.13 34.47
CA LYS A 606 17.22 -30.17 33.84
C LYS A 606 16.29 -31.29 33.33
N PRO A 607 16.44 -31.74 32.08
CA PRO A 607 15.60 -32.80 31.55
C PRO A 607 15.83 -34.11 32.33
N PRO A 608 14.82 -34.99 32.45
CA PRO A 608 15.01 -36.32 33.02
C PRO A 608 16.06 -37.06 32.21
N LYS A 609 17.07 -37.62 32.88
CA LYS A 609 18.08 -38.48 32.25
C LYS A 609 17.40 -39.77 31.80
N GLY A 610 17.05 -39.87 30.51
CA GLY A 610 16.48 -41.11 29.98
C GLY A 610 16.18 -41.10 28.48
N LYS A 611 17.15 -41.57 27.70
CA LYS A 611 17.07 -42.23 26.37
C LYS A 611 16.50 -41.46 25.16
N GLY A 612 17.35 -41.35 24.12
CA GLY A 612 16.92 -41.32 22.70
C GLY A 612 16.92 -39.93 22.04
N ASN A 613 18.07 -39.51 21.54
CA ASN A 613 18.30 -38.22 20.89
C ASN A 613 17.57 -38.07 19.54
N ALA A 614 16.41 -37.42 19.56
CA ALA A 614 16.06 -36.45 18.53
C ALA A 614 15.65 -35.17 19.28
N LYS A 615 16.57 -34.21 19.38
CA LYS A 615 16.22 -32.88 19.89
C LYS A 615 15.19 -32.31 18.91
N ALA A 616 13.92 -32.36 19.27
CA ALA A 616 12.90 -31.57 18.59
C ALA A 616 13.43 -30.13 18.61
N GLN A 617 13.76 -29.60 17.44
CA GLN A 617 14.16 -28.20 17.34
C GLN A 617 13.01 -27.39 17.93
N PRO A 618 13.29 -26.42 18.81
CA PRO A 618 12.24 -25.54 19.32
C PRO A 618 11.52 -24.93 18.12
N SER A 619 10.18 -25.02 18.13
CA SER A 619 9.32 -24.40 17.13
C SER A 619 9.79 -22.97 16.89
N HIS A 620 10.17 -22.67 15.64
CA HIS A 620 10.68 -21.36 15.25
C HIS A 620 9.67 -20.27 15.64
N ILE A 621 10.14 -19.24 16.36
CA ILE A 621 9.32 -18.10 16.74
C ILE A 621 9.42 -17.08 15.61
N PRO A 622 8.31 -16.62 15.02
CA PRO A 622 8.35 -15.54 14.03
C PRO A 622 8.98 -14.27 14.62
N ASP A 623 10.01 -13.72 13.95
CA ASP A 623 10.56 -12.41 14.30
C ASP A 623 9.69 -11.30 13.72
N ASN A 624 9.24 -10.35 14.56
CA ASN A 624 8.40 -9.24 14.13
C ASN A 624 9.22 -8.14 13.44
N PRO A 625 8.89 -7.75 12.19
CA PRO A 625 9.59 -6.70 11.46
C PRO A 625 9.18 -5.28 11.92
N ARG A 626 9.70 -4.83 13.08
CA ARG A 626 9.33 -3.53 13.70
C ARG A 626 9.87 -2.25 13.02
N ILE A 627 10.79 -2.32 12.05
CA ILE A 627 11.70 -1.19 11.76
C ILE A 627 11.23 -0.23 10.65
N ILE A 628 10.03 -0.40 10.10
CA ILE A 628 9.72 0.19 8.80
C ILE A 628 8.46 1.07 8.79
N GLN A 629 8.53 2.23 9.43
CA GLN A 629 7.45 3.23 9.34
C GLN A 629 7.80 4.49 8.55
N VAL A 630 9.04 4.99 8.56
CA VAL A 630 9.35 6.28 7.86
C VAL A 630 10.48 6.21 6.83
N THR A 631 11.33 5.19 6.87
CA THR A 631 12.37 4.91 5.84
C THR A 631 12.01 3.76 4.89
N ASN A 632 11.11 2.86 5.29
CA ASN A 632 9.84 2.65 4.58
C ASN A 632 9.90 2.43 3.06
N ARG A 633 9.29 3.39 2.38
CA ARG A 633 8.90 3.32 0.97
C ARG A 633 10.02 2.82 0.06
N VAL A 634 11.24 3.32 0.21
CA VAL A 634 12.33 2.90 -0.67
C VAL A 634 12.76 1.46 -0.42
N LEU A 635 12.89 1.04 0.85
CA LEU A 635 13.19 -0.35 1.17
C LEU A 635 12.07 -1.28 0.71
N ARG A 636 10.81 -0.86 0.86
CA ARG A 636 9.65 -1.56 0.31
C ARG A 636 9.72 -1.71 -1.20
N ASP A 637 9.99 -0.63 -1.94
CA ASP A 637 10.08 -0.66 -3.40
C ASP A 637 11.18 -1.63 -3.88
N ILE A 638 12.34 -1.66 -3.18
CA ILE A 638 13.43 -2.61 -3.42
C ILE A 638 12.97 -4.05 -3.18
N VAL A 639 12.28 -4.31 -2.07
CA VAL A 639 11.82 -5.65 -1.71
C VAL A 639 10.69 -6.12 -2.64
N GLU A 640 9.76 -5.25 -3.04
CA GLU A 640 8.72 -5.56 -4.02
C GLU A 640 9.34 -5.95 -5.38
N ARG A 641 10.41 -5.27 -5.80
CA ARG A 641 11.19 -5.65 -6.99
C ARG A 641 11.82 -7.03 -6.85
N LEU A 642 12.46 -7.33 -5.72
CA LEU A 642 13.03 -8.66 -5.44
C LEU A 642 11.95 -9.76 -5.44
N ILE A 643 10.79 -9.50 -4.84
CA ILE A 643 9.65 -10.43 -4.87
C ILE A 643 9.24 -10.70 -6.32
N GLY A 644 9.18 -9.66 -7.16
CA GLY A 644 8.88 -9.78 -8.59
C GLY A 644 9.90 -10.61 -9.39
N GLN A 645 11.12 -10.78 -8.90
CA GLN A 645 12.14 -11.63 -9.56
C GLN A 645 11.98 -13.13 -9.27
N LEU A 646 11.23 -13.51 -8.22
CA LEU A 646 11.07 -14.91 -7.82
C LEU A 646 10.22 -15.69 -8.82
N ASP A 647 10.73 -16.77 -9.39
CA ASP A 647 10.12 -17.49 -10.53
C ASP A 647 9.47 -18.84 -10.16
N PHE A 648 9.40 -19.18 -8.87
CA PHE A 648 8.90 -20.48 -8.44
C PHE A 648 7.39 -20.49 -8.14
N ASP A 649 6.71 -21.56 -8.56
CA ASP A 649 5.29 -21.81 -8.28
C ASP A 649 5.04 -22.70 -7.05
N ARG A 650 6.11 -23.31 -6.53
CA ARG A 650 6.12 -24.22 -5.37
C ARG A 650 7.43 -24.11 -4.60
N ILE A 651 7.38 -24.31 -3.29
CA ILE A 651 8.58 -24.43 -2.46
C ILE A 651 8.89 -25.91 -2.25
N ASN A 652 10.06 -26.37 -2.69
CA ASN A 652 10.52 -27.73 -2.43
C ASN A 652 11.24 -27.82 -1.09
N ASP A 653 11.36 -29.04 -0.55
CA ASP A 653 12.11 -29.29 0.67
C ASP A 653 13.60 -29.06 0.44
N GLN A 654 14.12 -27.93 0.91
CA GLN A 654 15.47 -27.48 0.60
C GLN A 654 16.14 -26.85 1.83
N PRO A 655 17.48 -26.92 1.93
CA PRO A 655 18.21 -26.24 2.99
C PRO A 655 18.07 -24.73 2.86
N ALA A 656 18.37 -24.02 3.95
CA ALA A 656 18.35 -22.57 3.97
C ALA A 656 19.28 -21.98 2.88
N ARG A 657 18.77 -21.02 2.10
CA ARG A 657 19.49 -20.39 0.99
C ARG A 657 18.89 -19.03 0.64
N THR A 658 19.66 -18.15 0.01
CA THR A 658 19.13 -16.93 -0.61
C THR A 658 18.33 -17.30 -1.86
N LEU A 659 17.09 -16.80 -1.95
CA LEU A 659 16.21 -16.95 -3.11
C LEU A 659 16.38 -15.80 -4.10
N ALA A 660 16.47 -14.58 -3.58
CA ALA A 660 16.79 -13.37 -4.35
C ALA A 660 17.58 -12.40 -3.47
N SER A 661 18.45 -11.61 -4.07
CA SER A 661 19.19 -10.56 -3.40
C SER A 661 19.58 -9.52 -4.41
N THR A 662 19.76 -8.29 -3.95
CA THR A 662 20.21 -7.20 -4.83
C THR A 662 21.48 -6.56 -4.30
N SER A 663 22.16 -5.85 -5.20
CA SER A 663 23.34 -5.04 -4.94
C SER A 663 23.01 -3.56 -5.09
N ARG A 664 23.95 -2.73 -4.67
CA ARG A 664 23.91 -1.29 -4.91
C ARG A 664 23.69 -0.90 -6.36
N THR A 665 24.53 -1.43 -7.22
CA THR A 665 24.55 -1.08 -8.62
C THR A 665 23.22 -1.43 -9.27
N GLU A 666 22.65 -2.60 -8.95
CA GLU A 666 21.36 -3.00 -9.49
C GLU A 666 20.22 -2.06 -9.06
N VAL A 667 20.11 -1.72 -7.77
CA VAL A 667 19.04 -0.85 -7.26
C VAL A 667 19.10 0.56 -7.87
N VAL A 668 20.29 1.17 -7.91
CA VAL A 668 20.43 2.56 -8.36
C VAL A 668 20.41 2.65 -9.88
N ARG A 669 21.20 1.82 -10.57
CA ARG A 669 21.38 1.90 -12.01
C ARG A 669 20.25 1.21 -12.75
N ASP A 670 19.97 -0.04 -12.41
CA ASP A 670 19.06 -0.89 -13.19
C ASP A 670 17.60 -0.63 -12.79
N TRP A 671 17.33 -0.39 -11.49
CA TRP A 671 15.97 -0.14 -11.02
C TRP A 671 15.60 1.33 -10.90
N ARG A 672 16.60 2.23 -10.93
CA ARG A 672 16.42 3.68 -10.82
C ARG A 672 15.75 4.10 -9.52
N ILE A 673 16.11 3.43 -8.43
CA ILE A 673 15.61 3.73 -7.10
C ILE A 673 16.66 4.52 -6.34
N ASP A 674 16.33 5.76 -5.96
CA ASP A 674 17.18 6.57 -5.11
C ASP A 674 17.07 6.11 -3.65
N VAL A 675 18.19 5.64 -3.10
CA VAL A 675 18.29 5.02 -1.77
C VAL A 675 18.68 6.08 -0.72
N PRO A 676 17.82 6.46 0.25
CA PRO A 676 18.17 7.42 1.28
C PRO A 676 19.28 6.91 2.20
N ARG A 677 20.15 7.80 2.66
CA ARG A 677 21.28 7.46 3.55
C ARG A 677 20.95 6.54 4.74
N PRO A 678 19.84 6.72 5.48
CA PRO A 678 19.53 5.85 6.61
C PRO A 678 19.41 4.36 6.24
N ILE A 679 19.05 4.04 5.00
CA ILE A 679 18.97 2.65 4.53
C ILE A 679 20.27 2.19 3.86
N GLN A 680 21.22 3.09 3.56
CA GLN A 680 22.52 2.75 2.96
C GLN A 680 23.48 2.04 3.92
N ALA A 681 23.12 1.86 5.19
CA ALA A 681 23.90 1.00 6.07
C ALA A 681 23.88 -0.44 5.51
N GLY A 682 25.04 -1.09 5.45
CA GLY A 682 25.21 -2.43 4.90
C GLY A 682 25.27 -2.50 3.39
N TRP A 683 25.26 -1.35 2.70
CA TRP A 683 25.08 -1.29 1.26
C TRP A 683 26.20 -1.94 0.44
N GLU A 684 27.42 -1.93 0.97
CA GLU A 684 28.58 -2.57 0.33
C GLU A 684 28.62 -4.10 0.56
N CYS A 685 27.68 -4.66 1.32
CA CYS A 685 27.60 -6.10 1.55
C CYS A 685 26.72 -6.79 0.51
N ASP A 686 27.20 -7.91 -0.05
CA ASP A 686 26.37 -8.78 -0.87
C ASP A 686 25.14 -9.26 -0.08
N GLY A 687 23.96 -9.12 -0.68
CA GLY A 687 22.70 -9.42 0.00
C GLY A 687 22.31 -8.39 1.06
N TRP A 688 22.73 -7.13 0.88
CA TRP A 688 22.26 -5.96 1.63
C TRP A 688 20.74 -5.97 1.85
N VAL A 689 19.98 -6.21 0.77
CA VAL A 689 18.57 -6.58 0.82
C VAL A 689 18.41 -7.92 0.12
N ARG A 690 17.79 -8.88 0.80
CA ARG A 690 17.64 -10.24 0.30
C ARG A 690 16.35 -10.91 0.77
N ILE A 691 15.90 -11.87 -0.02
CA ILE A 691 14.83 -12.81 0.31
C ILE A 691 15.49 -14.18 0.46
N GLY A 692 15.38 -14.79 1.62
CA GLY A 692 15.99 -16.08 1.92
C GLY A 692 14.97 -17.12 2.36
N LEU A 693 15.17 -18.36 1.93
CA LEU A 693 14.59 -19.55 2.55
C LEU A 693 15.41 -19.83 3.82
N HIS A 694 14.79 -19.82 4.99
CA HIS A 694 15.44 -20.06 6.29
C HIS A 694 15.39 -21.52 6.74
N GLY A 695 14.87 -22.40 5.89
CA GLY A 695 14.78 -23.83 6.11
C GLY A 695 13.33 -24.31 6.19
N THR A 696 13.19 -25.63 6.38
CA THR A 696 11.90 -26.31 6.49
C THR A 696 11.75 -26.95 7.86
N TYR A 697 10.53 -27.02 8.39
CA TYR A 697 10.21 -27.66 9.65
C TYR A 697 8.80 -28.25 9.61
N MET A 698 8.49 -29.16 10.54
CA MET A 698 7.12 -29.64 10.71
C MET A 698 6.34 -28.64 11.57
N ASP A 699 5.21 -28.16 11.06
CA ASP A 699 4.30 -27.34 11.82
C ASP A 699 3.57 -28.16 12.90
N GLN A 700 2.69 -27.49 13.65
CA GLN A 700 1.89 -28.12 14.72
C GLN A 700 0.90 -29.19 14.23
N ASN A 701 0.57 -29.18 12.93
CA ASN A 701 -0.33 -30.12 12.30
C ASN A 701 0.43 -31.27 11.61
N GLY A 702 1.76 -31.30 11.71
CA GLY A 702 2.62 -32.28 11.04
C GLY A 702 2.82 -32.01 9.55
N VAL A 703 2.40 -30.84 9.05
CA VAL A 703 2.65 -30.38 7.69
C VAL A 703 4.06 -29.82 7.63
N ARG A 704 4.86 -30.25 6.64
CA ARG A 704 6.17 -29.67 6.42
C ARG A 704 6.00 -28.29 5.76
N VAL A 705 6.50 -27.25 6.42
CA VAL A 705 6.43 -25.86 5.97
C VAL A 705 7.84 -25.28 5.83
N ALA A 706 7.96 -24.22 5.04
CA ALA A 706 9.17 -23.48 4.75
C ALA A 706 9.02 -22.03 5.19
N ASN A 707 10.06 -21.47 5.81
CA ASN A 707 10.11 -20.05 6.15
C ASN A 707 10.84 -19.26 5.08
N ILE A 708 10.20 -18.24 4.54
CA ILE A 708 10.79 -17.27 3.63
C ILE A 708 10.82 -15.91 4.34
N LEU A 709 12.01 -15.32 4.46
CA LEU A 709 12.21 -14.03 5.11
C LEU A 709 12.78 -13.02 4.13
N GLY A 710 12.18 -11.83 4.09
CA GLY A 710 12.83 -10.63 3.57
C GLY A 710 13.74 -10.06 4.65
N GLN A 711 14.98 -9.75 4.31
CA GLN A 711 15.99 -9.30 5.26
C GLN A 711 16.73 -8.07 4.76
N TYR A 712 17.01 -7.15 5.67
CA TYR A 712 17.80 -5.93 5.46
C TYR A 712 19.01 -5.92 6.41
N ASN A 713 20.20 -5.72 5.86
CA ASN A 713 21.43 -5.63 6.64
C ASN A 713 21.71 -4.18 7.05
N ALA A 714 21.37 -3.80 8.28
CA ALA A 714 21.59 -2.43 8.77
C ALA A 714 23.03 -2.12 9.23
N GLN A 715 23.99 -3.05 9.08
CA GLN A 715 25.42 -2.98 9.52
C GLN A 715 25.72 -2.65 11.00
N THR A 716 24.77 -2.03 11.71
CA THR A 716 24.88 -1.53 13.08
C THR A 716 24.52 -2.58 14.12
N ARG A 717 24.07 -3.78 13.69
CA ARG A 717 23.76 -4.92 14.56
C ARG A 717 24.26 -6.22 13.93
N VAL A 718 24.63 -7.17 14.77
CA VAL A 718 25.09 -8.53 14.39
C VAL A 718 23.99 -9.35 13.70
N SER A 719 22.73 -8.88 13.74
CA SER A 719 21.56 -9.56 13.19
C SER A 719 20.94 -8.78 12.04
N LEU A 720 20.66 -9.48 10.94
CA LEU A 720 19.81 -8.98 9.86
C LEU A 720 18.42 -8.64 10.38
N LEU A 721 17.86 -7.53 9.92
CA LEU A 721 16.51 -7.12 10.28
C LEU A 721 15.52 -7.82 9.36
N SER A 722 14.53 -8.49 9.95
CA SER A 722 13.40 -9.03 9.18
C SER A 722 12.53 -7.88 8.68
N ILE A 723 12.17 -7.94 7.41
CA ILE A 723 11.31 -6.96 6.71
C ILE A 723 9.92 -7.57 6.50
N PHE A 724 9.87 -8.84 6.13
CA PHE A 724 8.65 -9.62 5.96
C PHE A 724 8.93 -11.09 6.27
N HIS A 725 7.87 -11.85 6.56
CA HIS A 725 7.95 -13.29 6.84
C HIS A 725 6.77 -14.05 6.24
N LEU A 726 7.07 -15.04 5.40
CA LEU A 726 6.10 -15.91 4.76
C LEU A 726 6.37 -17.38 5.13
N ILE A 727 5.34 -18.10 5.56
CA ILE A 727 5.35 -19.53 5.87
C ILE A 727 4.58 -20.27 4.76
N VAL A 728 5.22 -21.22 4.08
CA VAL A 728 4.65 -21.91 2.91
C VAL A 728 4.75 -23.43 3.05
N PRO A 729 3.66 -24.21 2.87
CA PRO A 729 3.69 -25.65 2.78
C PRO A 729 4.63 -26.13 1.68
N VAL A 730 5.48 -27.08 2.04
CA VAL A 730 6.46 -27.67 1.14
C VAL A 730 5.79 -28.64 0.18
N CYS A 731 6.24 -28.65 -1.07
CA CYS A 731 5.73 -29.47 -2.18
C CYS A 731 4.27 -29.19 -2.60
N VAL A 732 3.69 -28.06 -2.19
CA VAL A 732 2.37 -27.59 -2.65
C VAL A 732 2.56 -26.53 -3.73
N THR A 733 1.82 -26.68 -4.84
CA THR A 733 1.80 -25.70 -5.93
C THR A 733 0.76 -24.64 -5.63
N PHE A 734 1.21 -23.43 -5.34
CA PHE A 734 0.35 -22.26 -5.11
C PHE A 734 0.23 -21.37 -6.35
N GLY A 735 1.21 -21.46 -7.25
CA GLY A 735 1.44 -20.48 -8.31
C GLY A 735 2.28 -19.30 -7.80
N ARG A 736 3.25 -18.85 -8.59
CA ARG A 736 4.22 -17.81 -8.22
C ARG A 736 3.55 -16.52 -7.80
N GLN A 737 2.48 -16.13 -8.48
CA GLN A 737 1.77 -14.88 -8.24
C GLN A 737 1.18 -14.85 -6.82
N ARG A 738 0.58 -15.97 -6.41
CA ARG A 738 0.03 -16.13 -5.06
C ARG A 738 1.09 -16.08 -3.97
N ILE A 739 2.24 -16.70 -4.21
CA ILE A 739 3.38 -16.64 -3.27
C ILE A 739 3.88 -15.18 -3.17
N ARG A 740 4.03 -14.49 -4.31
CA ARG A 740 4.49 -13.11 -4.37
C ARG A 740 3.51 -12.14 -3.68
N GLU A 741 2.20 -12.27 -3.92
CA GLU A 741 1.16 -11.50 -3.24
C GLU A 741 1.20 -11.69 -1.73
N ALA A 742 1.42 -12.92 -1.27
CA ALA A 742 1.57 -13.23 0.16
C ALA A 742 2.82 -12.56 0.77
N MET A 743 3.94 -12.49 0.04
CA MET A 743 5.13 -11.74 0.47
C MET A 743 4.90 -10.23 0.51
N ILE A 744 4.31 -9.66 -0.54
CA ILE A 744 3.98 -8.22 -0.60
C ILE A 744 3.07 -7.87 0.55
N ARG A 745 2.05 -8.67 0.82
CA ARG A 745 1.19 -8.46 1.98
C ARG A 745 1.94 -8.51 3.29
N SER A 746 2.79 -9.51 3.50
CA SER A 746 3.60 -9.59 4.72
C SER A 746 4.43 -8.32 4.92
N LEU A 747 5.00 -7.79 3.82
CA LEU A 747 5.74 -6.54 3.79
C LEU A 747 4.87 -5.31 4.09
N GLU A 748 3.68 -5.20 3.48
CA GLU A 748 2.75 -4.08 3.67
C GLU A 748 2.15 -4.03 5.08
N THR A 749 1.96 -5.19 5.67
CA THR A 749 1.32 -5.35 6.97
C THR A 749 2.31 -5.39 8.12
N ALA A 750 3.61 -5.51 7.83
CA ALA A 750 4.68 -5.78 8.80
C ALA A 750 4.37 -7.02 9.67
N THR A 751 3.76 -8.04 9.08
CA THR A 751 3.30 -9.22 9.81
C THR A 751 3.66 -10.52 9.10
N SER A 752 3.70 -11.64 9.83
CA SER A 752 3.93 -12.95 9.22
C SER A 752 2.69 -13.42 8.47
N VAL A 753 2.88 -13.92 7.24
CA VAL A 753 1.83 -14.52 6.41
C VAL A 753 2.04 -16.03 6.32
N GLN A 754 0.97 -16.82 6.41
CA GLN A 754 1.02 -18.27 6.18
C GLN A 754 0.09 -18.63 5.03
N LEU A 755 0.56 -19.45 4.10
CA LEU A 755 -0.26 -20.07 3.07
C LEU A 755 -0.67 -21.47 3.53
N ASP A 756 -1.91 -21.87 3.32
CA ASP A 756 -2.37 -23.22 3.65
C ASP A 756 -2.66 -24.03 2.39
N ALA A 757 -2.34 -25.32 2.47
CA ALA A 757 -2.59 -26.24 1.37
C ALA A 757 -4.11 -26.31 1.10
N PRO A 758 -4.56 -26.24 -0.17
CA PRO A 758 -5.97 -26.35 -0.46
C PRO A 758 -6.52 -27.68 0.06
N GLU A 759 -7.67 -27.65 0.77
CA GLU A 759 -8.26 -28.79 1.49
C GLU A 759 -8.48 -30.05 0.61
N ASN A 760 -8.47 -29.90 -0.72
CA ASN A 760 -8.64 -31.01 -1.66
C ASN A 760 -7.35 -31.74 -2.05
N THR A 761 -6.19 -31.31 -1.57
CA THR A 761 -4.91 -31.99 -1.84
C THR A 761 -4.64 -33.03 -0.77
N ILE A 762 -5.40 -34.13 -0.78
CA ILE A 762 -5.05 -35.29 0.04
C ILE A 762 -3.68 -35.78 -0.45
N ALA A 763 -2.67 -35.63 0.40
CA ALA A 763 -1.33 -36.16 0.15
C ALA A 763 -1.45 -37.62 -0.26
N SER A 764 -0.96 -37.95 -1.46
CA SER A 764 -0.88 -39.31 -1.98
C SER A 764 0.19 -40.12 -1.22
N GLY A 765 -0.01 -40.28 0.09
CA GLY A 765 0.79 -41.12 0.96
C GLY A 765 0.40 -42.58 0.78
N SER A 766 1.04 -43.23 -0.19
CA SER A 766 1.36 -44.67 -0.25
C SER A 766 0.64 -45.60 0.75
N LYS A 767 -0.61 -45.97 0.47
CA LYS A 767 -1.09 -47.32 0.81
C LYS A 767 -0.99 -48.15 -0.47
N LYS A 768 -0.11 -49.16 -0.47
CA LYS A 768 -0.08 -50.19 -1.52
C LYS A 768 -1.46 -50.81 -1.63
N GLN A 769 -2.20 -50.50 -2.69
CA GLN A 769 -3.38 -51.24 -3.12
C GLN A 769 -2.95 -52.31 -4.13
N PRO A 770 -3.56 -53.51 -4.10
CA PRO A 770 -3.21 -54.59 -5.00
C PRO A 770 -3.71 -54.30 -6.42
N THR A 771 -2.85 -54.49 -7.40
CA THR A 771 -3.16 -54.41 -8.83
C THR A 771 -4.20 -55.45 -9.23
N THR A 772 -5.40 -54.99 -9.58
CA THR A 772 -6.30 -55.69 -10.51
C THR A 772 -6.75 -54.71 -11.58
N THR A 773 -6.28 -54.94 -12.80
CA THR A 773 -6.65 -54.24 -14.03
C THR A 773 -8.08 -54.59 -14.44
N GLN A 774 -8.97 -53.61 -14.49
CA GLN A 774 -10.17 -53.65 -15.34
C GLN A 774 -10.13 -52.52 -16.37
N ARG A 775 -10.38 -52.91 -17.62
CA ARG A 775 -10.49 -52.05 -18.81
C ARG A 775 -11.77 -51.22 -18.74
N PRO A 776 -11.79 -49.95 -19.20
CA PRO A 776 -13.03 -49.19 -19.31
C PRO A 776 -13.85 -49.65 -20.54
N PRO A 777 -15.18 -49.59 -20.49
CA PRO A 777 -16.05 -49.95 -21.59
C PRO A 777 -16.08 -48.85 -22.67
N SER A 778 -16.08 -49.30 -23.92
CA SER A 778 -16.24 -48.49 -25.13
C SER A 778 -17.65 -47.90 -25.23
N LEU A 779 -17.75 -46.58 -25.34
CA LEU A 779 -18.97 -45.89 -25.78
C LEU A 779 -19.09 -45.98 -27.30
N GLY A 780 -20.13 -46.69 -27.75
CA GLY A 780 -20.53 -46.74 -29.15
C GLY A 780 -21.29 -45.47 -29.55
N VAL A 781 -20.90 -44.90 -30.69
CA VAL A 781 -21.63 -43.84 -31.40
C VAL A 781 -22.08 -44.41 -32.74
N PRO A 782 -23.34 -44.17 -33.20
CA PRO A 782 -23.85 -44.75 -34.44
C PRO A 782 -23.41 -43.99 -35.69
N PRO A 783 -23.39 -44.62 -36.88
CA PRO A 783 -22.90 -44.02 -38.11
C PRO A 783 -24.03 -43.33 -38.90
N GLY A 784 -23.73 -42.18 -39.53
CA GLY A 784 -24.70 -41.51 -40.39
C GLY A 784 -24.22 -40.25 -41.12
N GLN A 785 -23.56 -40.48 -42.26
CA GLN A 785 -23.66 -39.71 -43.52
C GLN A 785 -22.90 -38.37 -43.78
N TYR A 786 -21.84 -38.55 -44.59
CA TYR A 786 -21.51 -37.94 -45.89
C TYR A 786 -21.30 -36.41 -46.10
N TRP A 787 -20.03 -36.07 -46.40
CA TRP A 787 -19.46 -35.22 -47.49
C TRP A 787 -19.71 -33.69 -47.40
N ALA A 788 -18.78 -32.79 -47.74
CA ALA A 788 -17.80 -32.83 -48.82
C ALA A 788 -16.48 -32.11 -48.47
N ALA A 789 -15.42 -32.57 -49.13
CA ALA A 789 -14.11 -31.97 -49.17
C ALA A 789 -14.04 -30.89 -50.26
N THR A 790 -13.27 -29.83 -49.99
CA THR A 790 -12.45 -29.18 -51.02
C THR A 790 -11.12 -28.77 -50.41
N ALA A 791 -10.05 -29.41 -50.88
CA ALA A 791 -8.68 -29.03 -50.63
C ALA A 791 -8.26 -27.95 -51.64
N ILE A 792 -7.52 -26.92 -51.22
CA ILE A 792 -6.57 -26.22 -52.09
C ILE A 792 -5.26 -25.99 -51.33
N GLN A 793 -4.20 -26.41 -52.02
CA GLN A 793 -2.77 -26.27 -51.76
C GLN A 793 -2.34 -24.86 -51.32
N THR A 794 -1.42 -24.81 -50.36
CA THR A 794 -0.52 -23.67 -50.21
C THR A 794 0.84 -24.03 -50.81
N ALA A 795 1.10 -23.51 -52.01
CA ALA A 795 2.44 -23.42 -52.57
C ALA A 795 3.10 -22.14 -52.04
N GLY A 796 4.39 -22.23 -51.72
CA GLY A 796 5.19 -21.11 -51.23
C GLY A 796 5.56 -20.08 -52.30
N ILE A 797 6.02 -18.94 -51.80
CA ILE A 797 6.87 -17.86 -52.35
C ILE A 797 6.85 -16.83 -51.20
N GLY A 798 7.89 -16.16 -50.74
CA GLY A 798 9.28 -16.00 -51.15
C GLY A 798 9.84 -14.86 -50.31
N LEU A 799 11.10 -14.99 -49.93
CA LEU A 799 11.92 -13.93 -49.33
C LEU A 799 11.98 -12.69 -50.23
N MET A 800 11.81 -11.50 -49.66
CA MET A 800 12.67 -10.32 -49.86
C MET A 800 12.14 -9.17 -49.01
N SER A 801 13.01 -8.55 -48.21
CA SER A 801 13.29 -7.10 -48.33
C SER A 801 14.47 -6.71 -47.46
N LEU A 802 15.43 -6.08 -48.14
CA LEU A 802 16.61 -5.44 -47.62
C LEU A 802 16.35 -3.92 -47.62
N ALA A 803 16.79 -3.26 -46.55
CA ALA A 803 17.39 -1.91 -46.51
C ALA A 803 16.59 -0.61 -46.81
N LEU A 804 16.86 0.36 -45.91
CA LEU A 804 17.03 1.82 -46.08
C LEU A 804 15.80 2.71 -46.27
N LEU A 805 15.39 3.39 -45.18
CA LEU A 805 15.74 4.79 -44.89
C LEU A 805 15.61 5.07 -43.39
#